data_AF-A0AA97NQ64-F1
#
_entry.id   AF-A0AA97NQ64-F1
#
_cell.length_a   1.000
_cell.length_b   1.000
_cell.length_c   1.000
_cell.angle_alpha   90.00
_cell.angle_beta   90.00
_cell.angle_gamma   90.00
#
_symmetry.space_group_name_H-M   'P 1'
#
loop_
_entity.id
_entity.type
_entity.pdbx_description
1 polymer ?
#
loop_
_entity_poly.entity_id
_entity_poly.type
_entity_poly.pdbx_seq_one_letter_code
_entity_poly.pdbx_strand_id
1 'polypeptide(L)'
;MVAKTVTFASTAILALANASPMEKRLENGLGRTPALGWNSWNVAQCNAATEAFALDTANRFISMGLKDLGYTYVNIDDCWSTMQRNSSGYLVADPKKWPRGIKPVVDEIHAKGLKFGLYGSAGTKTCAGYPASQGYEGKDAQLLAEWGVDYWKHDNCYTPCRQGLPQTCPENQVAGNTRTWYGTMRDAVLATKKPIFFSLCNWGRDRVWEWGKDYGNSWRMSIDIWNDWASVIRIGSAAAGIAQYSAPGGFNDLDMMQISNGALNPAQERTHMGIWAIAKSPIILGMDLSKISASSLAIIKNKGLIAINQDKLGKAATYFQPPGKPAPVSGQLYPYWAGPLSDGVVVGLTNAMGTGRQTLAVDFKDVPGLGAGTWSWTEMYSGRTGSGTGVSFDLERYDMAVFKVVKPKSAEMVNQADSALWSTGDAGFTEENPWFQVISLAVFKGQPIIDVLLVTLPLPPSKSVPQIEQPRSESLLVTKPLAHEIATLDAILGDRTHAQPEFCLVGLGLSGPPLTWRMGTFGSWFAVNVMVWHWCLGLLGLQRDGIEKQRKAMPNMLGVHKTMKDIVPAASVAFETSTLLSATLLGLLPGALGQAAHWGQCGGQGWSGPTTCASGSCCVASNQWYAQCIPGGNCGGGGTNPPTNPPTNPPTNPPTNPPTNPPTNPPSTGDRSAGCGKAPITSGTKSINVNGRNRQYILRVPNNYDSNKPYRLIFGFHGLRDNVLPIATGRQLRDRFVANNGCTPQNPPEPAQGSLRHVKTVYGGCRDGFPLTWIAYDGGHVAAPADGTAGDNGSTTFAPAETWAFFEQFS
;
A
#
# COMPACT_ATOMS: atom_id res chain seq x y z
N MET A 1 15.74 58.14 46.97
CA MET A 1 15.37 57.20 45.88
C MET A 1 15.23 55.81 46.49
N VAL A 2 14.20 55.04 46.12
CA VAL A 2 14.09 53.61 46.48
C VAL A 2 13.51 52.89 45.26
N ALA A 3 14.23 51.92 44.71
CA ALA A 3 13.76 51.15 43.57
C ALA A 3 12.72 50.12 44.01
N LYS A 4 11.56 50.06 43.35
CA LYS A 4 10.54 49.04 43.61
C LYS A 4 10.87 47.77 42.82
N THR A 5 11.09 46.67 43.52
CA THR A 5 11.18 45.34 42.92
C THR A 5 9.83 44.96 42.31
N VAL A 6 9.78 44.65 41.01
CA VAL A 6 8.56 44.19 40.33
C VAL A 6 8.67 42.69 40.10
N THR A 7 7.90 41.92 40.87
CA THR A 7 7.82 40.46 40.73
C THR A 7 6.93 40.11 39.54
N PHE A 8 7.55 39.74 38.42
CA PHE A 8 6.82 39.17 37.28
C PHE A 8 6.33 37.76 37.63
N ALA A 9 5.08 37.66 38.08
CA ALA A 9 4.38 36.39 38.18
C ALA A 9 4.19 35.80 36.77
N SER A 10 4.76 34.62 36.52
CA SER A 10 4.74 33.99 35.20
C SER A 10 3.32 33.54 34.82
N THR A 11 2.61 34.34 34.03
CA THR A 11 1.29 34.00 33.47
C THR A 11 1.40 32.95 32.36
N ALA A 12 1.77 31.72 32.73
CA ALA A 12 1.69 30.53 31.90
C ALA A 12 0.22 30.05 31.76
N ILE A 13 -0.66 30.96 31.31
CA ILE A 13 -2.11 30.73 31.22
C ILE A 13 -2.41 30.01 29.89
N LEU A 14 -2.70 28.71 30.00
CA LEU A 14 -3.47 27.87 29.09
C LEU A 14 -3.41 28.21 27.58
N ALA A 15 -2.34 27.79 26.91
CA ALA A 15 -2.34 27.55 25.46
C ALA A 15 -2.98 26.19 25.07
N LEU A 16 -3.70 25.54 25.99
CA LEU A 16 -4.29 24.19 25.85
C LEU A 16 -5.82 24.20 25.92
N ALA A 17 -6.46 25.17 25.27
CA ALA A 17 -7.93 25.30 25.21
C ALA A 17 -8.47 25.82 23.87
N ASN A 18 -7.73 25.65 22.76
CA ASN A 18 -8.20 25.98 21.41
C ASN A 18 -7.74 24.99 20.32
N ALA A 19 -7.49 23.73 20.71
CA ALA A 19 -7.64 22.65 19.74
C ALA A 19 -9.15 22.52 19.46
N SER A 20 -9.57 22.90 18.24
CA SER A 20 -10.98 22.81 17.83
C SER A 20 -11.54 21.43 18.19
N PRO A 21 -12.76 21.33 18.76
CA PRO A 21 -13.33 20.04 19.14
C PRO A 21 -13.27 19.10 17.95
N MET A 22 -12.71 17.91 18.14
CA MET A 22 -12.44 16.99 17.04
C MET A 22 -13.74 16.66 16.31
N GLU A 23 -13.89 17.23 15.11
CA GLU A 23 -14.87 16.80 14.11
C GLU A 23 -14.51 15.35 13.74
N LYS A 24 -15.10 14.40 14.47
CA LYS A 24 -15.02 12.98 14.15
C LYS A 24 -15.47 12.78 12.71
N ARG A 25 -14.86 11.83 12.01
CA ARG A 25 -15.26 11.52 10.64
C ARG A 25 -16.49 10.60 10.67
N LEU A 26 -16.84 9.98 9.54
CA LEU A 26 -17.97 9.07 9.38
C LEU A 26 -18.29 8.23 10.64
N GLU A 27 -19.39 8.55 11.34
CA GLU A 27 -19.83 7.89 12.58
C GLU A 27 -20.53 6.53 12.31
N ASN A 28 -20.07 5.75 11.32
CA ASN A 28 -20.59 4.41 11.02
C ASN A 28 -20.12 3.32 12.02
N GLY A 29 -19.50 3.71 13.13
CA GLY A 29 -18.91 2.82 14.14
C GLY A 29 -17.55 2.21 13.77
N LEU A 30 -17.15 2.26 12.50
CA LEU A 30 -15.91 1.69 11.99
C LEU A 30 -14.78 2.74 11.97
N GLY A 31 -13.57 2.32 11.57
CA GLY A 31 -12.43 3.23 11.38
C GLY A 31 -12.05 4.05 12.60
N ARG A 32 -12.28 3.57 13.84
CA ARG A 32 -11.91 4.32 15.06
C ARG A 32 -10.39 4.45 15.23
N THR A 33 -9.67 3.46 14.73
CA THR A 33 -8.23 3.43 14.46
C THR A 33 -8.00 3.03 12.99
N PRO A 34 -6.79 3.22 12.43
CA PRO A 34 -6.52 2.80 11.05
C PRO A 34 -6.67 1.28 10.88
N ALA A 35 -7.10 0.82 9.70
CA ALA A 35 -7.27 -0.62 9.48
C ALA A 35 -5.92 -1.36 9.44
N LEU A 36 -5.84 -2.51 10.12
CA LEU A 36 -4.71 -3.42 10.10
C LEU A 36 -5.11 -4.71 9.37
N GLY A 37 -4.35 -5.09 8.34
CA GLY A 37 -4.72 -6.24 7.51
C GLY A 37 -3.68 -6.60 6.45
N TRP A 38 -4.13 -7.27 5.39
CA TRP A 38 -3.34 -7.70 4.24
C TRP A 38 -4.17 -7.56 2.95
N ASN A 39 -3.51 -7.39 1.82
CA ASN A 39 -4.13 -7.33 0.50
C ASN A 39 -3.33 -8.13 -0.56
N SER A 40 -4.07 -8.83 -1.44
CA SER A 40 -3.52 -9.73 -2.46
C SER A 40 -2.76 -9.09 -3.63
N TRP A 41 -2.93 -7.78 -3.87
CA TRP A 41 -2.48 -7.11 -5.10
C TRP A 41 -0.96 -7.09 -5.26
N ASN A 42 -0.27 -6.48 -4.29
CA ASN A 42 1.20 -6.41 -4.25
C ASN A 42 1.84 -7.80 -4.10
N VAL A 43 1.07 -8.79 -3.63
CA VAL A 43 1.45 -10.20 -3.67
C VAL A 43 1.47 -10.69 -5.12
N ALA A 44 0.37 -11.20 -5.69
CA ALA A 44 0.39 -11.81 -7.04
C ALA A 44 -0.67 -11.28 -8.00
N GLN A 45 -1.18 -10.05 -7.77
CA GLN A 45 -2.19 -9.40 -8.62
C GLN A 45 -3.38 -10.34 -8.83
N CYS A 46 -3.89 -10.48 -10.06
CA CYS A 46 -5.00 -11.38 -10.40
C CYS A 46 -4.81 -12.87 -10.00
N ASN A 47 -3.58 -13.32 -9.73
CA ASN A 47 -3.28 -14.71 -9.36
C ASN A 47 -3.42 -14.97 -7.85
N ALA A 48 -3.40 -13.92 -7.01
CA ALA A 48 -3.67 -14.04 -5.57
C ALA A 48 -5.14 -13.76 -5.21
N ALA A 49 -5.99 -13.42 -6.18
CA ALA A 49 -7.41 -13.15 -5.99
C ALA A 49 -8.26 -14.45 -5.94
N THR A 50 -7.89 -15.39 -5.05
CA THR A 50 -8.48 -16.73 -4.97
C THR A 50 -8.81 -17.15 -3.53
N GLU A 51 -9.75 -18.09 -3.40
CA GLU A 51 -10.12 -18.75 -2.15
C GLU A 51 -8.89 -19.32 -1.42
N ALA A 52 -7.99 -19.99 -2.14
CA ALA A 52 -6.80 -20.60 -1.57
C ALA A 52 -5.83 -19.57 -0.96
N PHE A 53 -5.63 -18.42 -1.62
CA PHE A 53 -4.78 -17.35 -1.10
C PHE A 53 -5.43 -16.64 0.10
N ALA A 54 -6.74 -16.43 0.08
CA ALA A 54 -7.47 -15.86 1.22
C ALA A 54 -7.33 -16.75 2.47
N LEU A 55 -7.49 -18.06 2.33
CA LEU A 55 -7.46 -19.01 3.45
C LEU A 55 -6.06 -19.32 3.96
N ASP A 56 -5.05 -19.42 3.09
CA ASP A 56 -3.64 -19.51 3.52
C ASP A 56 -3.23 -18.25 4.31
N THR A 57 -3.59 -17.05 3.82
CA THR A 57 -3.35 -15.78 4.53
C THR A 57 -4.08 -15.74 5.87
N ALA A 58 -5.35 -16.12 5.92
CA ALA A 58 -6.13 -16.17 7.16
C ALA A 58 -5.55 -17.16 8.18
N ASN A 59 -5.06 -18.32 7.74
CA ASN A 59 -4.39 -19.29 8.61
C ASN A 59 -3.04 -18.76 9.11
N ARG A 60 -2.27 -18.03 8.27
CA ARG A 60 -1.02 -17.35 8.67
C ARG A 60 -1.23 -16.22 9.67
N PHE A 61 -2.33 -15.47 9.56
CA PHE A 61 -2.69 -14.45 10.54
C PHE A 61 -2.81 -15.04 11.96
N ILE A 62 -3.30 -16.28 12.07
CA ILE A 62 -3.35 -17.03 13.34
C ILE A 62 -1.96 -17.60 13.69
N SER A 63 -1.36 -18.43 12.83
CA SER A 63 -0.13 -19.19 13.19
C SER A 63 1.10 -18.30 13.41
N MET A 64 1.13 -17.11 12.79
CA MET A 64 2.20 -16.12 12.98
C MET A 64 1.87 -15.12 14.10
N GLY A 65 0.70 -15.20 14.75
CA GLY A 65 0.27 -14.30 15.81
C GLY A 65 0.12 -12.83 15.34
N LEU A 66 -0.39 -12.63 14.13
CA LEU A 66 -0.69 -11.28 13.59
C LEU A 66 -2.08 -10.80 14.03
N LYS A 67 -3.05 -11.72 14.16
CA LYS A 67 -4.39 -11.44 14.68
C LYS A 67 -4.34 -10.77 16.06
N ASP A 68 -3.51 -11.30 16.96
CA ASP A 68 -3.37 -10.82 18.34
C ASP A 68 -2.65 -9.45 18.43
N LEU A 69 -2.11 -8.98 17.30
CA LEU A 69 -1.57 -7.64 17.11
C LEU A 69 -2.54 -6.70 16.38
N GLY A 70 -3.78 -7.15 16.11
CA GLY A 70 -4.84 -6.37 15.47
C GLY A 70 -4.98 -6.55 13.96
N TYR A 71 -4.03 -7.21 13.28
CA TYR A 71 -4.15 -7.53 11.85
C TYR A 71 -5.33 -8.49 11.65
N THR A 72 -6.44 -7.96 11.14
CA THR A 72 -7.73 -8.67 11.14
C THR A 72 -8.39 -8.72 9.77
N TYR A 73 -8.10 -7.77 8.89
CA TYR A 73 -8.65 -7.73 7.53
C TYR A 73 -7.80 -8.56 6.55
N VAL A 74 -8.39 -9.60 5.97
CA VAL A 74 -7.85 -10.35 4.82
C VAL A 74 -8.60 -9.85 3.57
N ASN A 75 -8.00 -8.92 2.84
CA ASN A 75 -8.63 -8.28 1.69
C ASN A 75 -8.16 -8.95 0.39
N ILE A 76 -9.12 -9.29 -0.47
CA ILE A 76 -8.87 -9.67 -1.86
C ILE A 76 -9.11 -8.46 -2.76
N ASP A 77 -8.14 -8.22 -3.65
CA ASP A 77 -8.14 -7.11 -4.58
C ASP A 77 -8.78 -7.48 -5.93
N ASP A 78 -8.46 -6.76 -7.00
CA ASP A 78 -9.03 -6.96 -8.34
C ASP A 78 -8.90 -8.40 -8.87
N CYS A 79 -9.69 -8.71 -9.91
CA CYS A 79 -9.74 -9.98 -10.63
C CYS A 79 -10.36 -11.16 -9.86
N TRP A 80 -11.13 -10.94 -8.79
CA TRP A 80 -11.84 -12.02 -8.08
C TRP A 80 -13.10 -12.52 -8.80
N SER A 81 -13.73 -11.67 -9.61
CA SER A 81 -14.98 -11.94 -10.32
C SER A 81 -14.78 -12.57 -11.70
N THR A 82 -15.86 -13.02 -12.33
CA THR A 82 -15.90 -13.25 -13.78
C THR A 82 -15.79 -11.94 -14.56
N MET A 83 -15.33 -12.01 -15.81
CA MET A 83 -15.27 -10.86 -16.74
C MET A 83 -16.63 -10.30 -17.18
N GLN A 84 -17.74 -10.93 -16.76
CA GLN A 84 -19.11 -10.52 -17.07
C GLN A 84 -19.99 -10.66 -15.82
N ARG A 85 -21.02 -9.82 -15.72
CA ARG A 85 -22.14 -9.98 -14.77
C ARG A 85 -23.06 -11.11 -15.25
N ASN A 86 -23.88 -11.67 -14.35
CA ASN A 86 -24.94 -12.60 -14.77
C ASN A 86 -26.08 -11.87 -15.50
N SER A 87 -27.03 -12.63 -16.07
CA SER A 87 -28.20 -12.09 -16.79
C SER A 87 -29.11 -11.18 -15.95
N SER A 88 -29.04 -11.26 -14.62
CA SER A 88 -29.75 -10.37 -13.69
C SER A 88 -28.93 -9.13 -13.28
N GLY A 89 -27.71 -8.97 -13.81
CA GLY A 89 -26.83 -7.83 -13.59
C GLY A 89 -26.03 -7.87 -12.29
N TYR A 90 -25.92 -9.01 -11.61
CA TYR A 90 -25.06 -9.16 -10.43
C TYR A 90 -23.62 -9.54 -10.81
N LEU A 91 -22.66 -9.14 -9.98
CA LEU A 91 -21.31 -9.70 -10.00
C LEU A 91 -21.36 -11.21 -9.70
N VAL A 92 -20.44 -11.97 -10.28
CA VAL A 92 -20.28 -13.41 -10.02
C VAL A 92 -18.80 -13.66 -9.72
N ALA A 93 -18.50 -14.41 -8.67
CA ALA A 93 -17.12 -14.83 -8.38
C ALA A 93 -16.64 -15.82 -9.45
N ASP A 94 -15.38 -15.75 -9.87
CA ASP A 94 -14.84 -16.72 -10.84
C ASP A 94 -14.84 -18.13 -10.22
N PRO A 95 -15.63 -19.10 -10.70
CA PRO A 95 -15.74 -20.42 -10.10
C PRO A 95 -14.44 -21.24 -10.16
N LYS A 96 -13.45 -20.83 -10.96
CA LYS A 96 -12.10 -21.41 -10.95
C LYS A 96 -11.23 -20.89 -9.81
N LYS A 97 -11.53 -19.70 -9.30
CA LYS A 97 -10.82 -19.04 -8.18
C LYS A 97 -11.57 -19.19 -6.85
N TRP A 98 -12.88 -19.38 -6.93
CA TRP A 98 -13.84 -19.44 -5.83
C TRP A 98 -14.78 -20.63 -6.02
N PRO A 99 -14.28 -21.88 -5.99
CA PRO A 99 -15.11 -23.07 -6.21
C PRO A 99 -16.23 -23.25 -5.18
N ARG A 100 -16.09 -22.70 -3.96
CA ARG A 100 -17.20 -22.61 -2.98
C ARG A 100 -18.04 -21.32 -3.09
N GLY A 101 -17.68 -20.38 -3.97
CA GLY A 101 -18.18 -19.01 -3.95
C GLY A 101 -17.61 -18.18 -2.80
N ILE A 102 -17.95 -16.89 -2.73
CA ILE A 102 -17.40 -15.98 -1.70
C ILE A 102 -17.87 -16.36 -0.29
N LYS A 103 -19.20 -16.50 -0.09
CA LYS A 103 -19.79 -16.60 1.25
C LYS A 103 -19.17 -17.70 2.14
N PRO A 104 -19.01 -18.96 1.71
CA PRO A 104 -18.43 -19.99 2.58
C PRO A 104 -16.98 -19.70 2.99
N VAL A 105 -16.24 -18.93 2.19
CA VAL A 105 -14.87 -18.50 2.52
C VAL A 105 -14.91 -17.35 3.54
N VAL A 106 -15.86 -16.43 3.41
CA VAL A 106 -16.11 -15.38 4.42
C VAL A 106 -16.50 -16.00 5.76
N ASP A 107 -17.45 -16.94 5.76
CA ASP A 107 -17.89 -17.64 6.97
C ASP A 107 -16.72 -18.40 7.64
N GLU A 108 -15.84 -19.03 6.86
CA GLU A 108 -14.64 -19.69 7.38
C GLU A 108 -13.61 -18.71 7.97
N ILE A 109 -13.45 -17.52 7.37
CA ILE A 109 -12.57 -16.45 7.88
C ILE A 109 -13.17 -15.79 9.14
N HIS A 110 -14.48 -15.60 9.19
CA HIS A 110 -15.21 -15.14 10.37
C HIS A 110 -15.10 -16.12 11.53
N ALA A 111 -15.18 -17.43 11.28
CA ALA A 111 -14.98 -18.48 12.29
C ALA A 111 -13.56 -18.45 12.92
N LYS A 112 -12.55 -17.97 12.19
CA LYS A 112 -11.19 -17.73 12.72
C LYS A 112 -11.10 -16.42 13.54
N GLY A 113 -12.19 -15.65 13.64
CA GLY A 113 -12.23 -14.33 14.28
C GLY A 113 -11.50 -13.25 13.46
N LEU A 114 -11.50 -13.38 12.14
CA LEU A 114 -10.92 -12.44 11.17
C LEU A 114 -12.04 -11.78 10.36
N LYS A 115 -11.66 -10.86 9.48
CA LYS A 115 -12.54 -10.08 8.60
C LYS A 115 -12.14 -10.27 7.15
N PHE A 116 -13.11 -10.23 6.24
CA PHE A 116 -12.86 -10.40 4.81
C PHE A 116 -13.19 -9.12 4.02
N GLY A 117 -12.34 -8.79 3.06
CA GLY A 117 -12.54 -7.66 2.15
C GLY A 117 -12.59 -8.05 0.69
N LEU A 118 -13.38 -7.32 -0.09
CA LEU A 118 -13.38 -7.36 -1.54
C LEU A 118 -13.06 -5.98 -2.14
N TYR A 119 -12.95 -5.97 -3.46
CA TYR A 119 -12.56 -4.83 -4.27
C TYR A 119 -13.53 -4.60 -5.44
N GLY A 120 -13.72 -3.34 -5.83
CA GLY A 120 -14.38 -2.92 -7.07
C GLY A 120 -13.97 -1.50 -7.47
N SER A 121 -14.69 -0.88 -8.41
CA SER A 121 -14.42 0.50 -8.87
C SER A 121 -15.70 1.35 -8.96
N ALA A 122 -15.56 2.66 -8.79
CA ALA A 122 -16.56 3.70 -8.99
C ALA A 122 -16.83 4.01 -10.48
N GLY A 123 -16.05 3.40 -11.38
CA GLY A 123 -16.27 3.44 -12.82
C GLY A 123 -16.98 2.20 -13.38
N THR A 124 -17.10 2.14 -14.70
CA THR A 124 -17.78 1.03 -15.41
C THR A 124 -17.05 -0.31 -15.32
N LYS A 125 -15.73 -0.29 -15.07
CA LYS A 125 -14.87 -1.47 -14.93
C LYS A 125 -13.84 -1.27 -13.82
N THR A 126 -13.31 -2.38 -13.31
CA THR A 126 -12.15 -2.39 -12.42
C THR A 126 -10.87 -2.04 -13.16
N CYS A 127 -9.77 -1.78 -12.46
CA CYS A 127 -8.51 -1.45 -13.11
C CYS A 127 -7.98 -2.56 -14.03
N ALA A 128 -8.18 -3.84 -13.68
CA ALA A 128 -7.88 -5.01 -14.51
C ALA A 128 -8.99 -5.36 -15.54
N GLY A 129 -10.05 -4.55 -15.64
CA GLY A 129 -11.06 -4.62 -16.70
C GLY A 129 -12.29 -5.50 -16.42
N TYR A 130 -12.43 -6.01 -15.19
CA TYR A 130 -13.61 -6.77 -14.73
C TYR A 130 -14.81 -5.83 -14.51
N PRO A 131 -16.05 -6.34 -14.40
CA PRO A 131 -17.21 -5.49 -14.15
C PRO A 131 -17.10 -4.76 -12.80
N ALA A 132 -17.43 -3.46 -12.78
CA ALA A 132 -17.45 -2.66 -11.57
C ALA A 132 -18.82 -1.98 -11.36
N SER A 133 -18.93 -1.13 -10.34
CA SER A 133 -20.21 -0.84 -9.68
C SER A 133 -20.97 0.38 -10.19
N GLN A 134 -20.41 1.16 -11.13
CA GLN A 134 -21.09 2.36 -11.64
C GLN A 134 -22.46 2.01 -12.27
N GLY A 135 -23.56 2.51 -11.69
CA GLY A 135 -24.94 2.18 -12.07
C GLY A 135 -25.45 0.83 -11.56
N TYR A 136 -24.68 0.14 -10.72
CA TYR A 136 -24.99 -1.15 -10.09
C TYR A 136 -24.79 -1.12 -8.57
N GLU A 137 -24.50 0.05 -7.98
CA GLU A 137 -24.03 0.25 -6.61
C GLU A 137 -24.95 -0.44 -5.58
N GLY A 138 -26.27 -0.28 -5.72
CA GLY A 138 -27.26 -0.91 -4.86
C GLY A 138 -27.29 -2.44 -4.94
N LYS A 139 -27.06 -3.03 -6.13
CA LYS A 139 -26.98 -4.49 -6.30
C LYS A 139 -25.66 -5.04 -5.74
N ASP A 140 -24.56 -4.35 -6.00
CA ASP A 140 -23.23 -4.77 -5.57
C ASP A 140 -23.11 -4.66 -4.05
N ALA A 141 -23.56 -3.56 -3.44
CA ALA A 141 -23.58 -3.40 -1.99
C ALA A 141 -24.42 -4.49 -1.31
N GLN A 142 -25.63 -4.75 -1.80
CA GLN A 142 -26.48 -5.82 -1.28
C GLN A 142 -25.81 -7.20 -1.36
N LEU A 143 -25.16 -7.51 -2.49
CA LEU A 143 -24.44 -8.77 -2.68
C LEU A 143 -23.22 -8.90 -1.74
N LEU A 144 -22.49 -7.81 -1.49
CA LEU A 144 -21.40 -7.77 -0.50
C LEU A 144 -21.91 -8.03 0.92
N ALA A 145 -23.07 -7.48 1.27
CA ALA A 145 -23.72 -7.71 2.56
C ALA A 145 -24.22 -9.15 2.72
N GLU A 146 -24.85 -9.72 1.69
CA GLU A 146 -25.31 -11.12 1.64
C GLU A 146 -24.15 -12.11 1.76
N TRP A 147 -23.00 -11.81 1.14
CA TRP A 147 -21.78 -12.61 1.30
C TRP A 147 -21.04 -12.37 2.62
N GLY A 148 -21.46 -11.40 3.44
CA GLY A 148 -20.88 -11.13 4.76
C GLY A 148 -19.64 -10.21 4.78
N VAL A 149 -19.25 -9.62 3.64
CA VAL A 149 -18.01 -8.84 3.47
C VAL A 149 -17.92 -7.69 4.48
N ASP A 150 -16.73 -7.44 5.03
CA ASP A 150 -16.46 -6.42 6.08
C ASP A 150 -15.66 -5.22 5.60
N TYR A 151 -15.05 -5.28 4.41
CA TYR A 151 -14.21 -4.23 3.84
C TYR A 151 -14.43 -4.13 2.34
N TRP A 152 -14.53 -2.91 1.82
CA TRP A 152 -14.69 -2.64 0.40
C TRP A 152 -13.68 -1.60 -0.05
N LYS A 153 -12.63 -2.05 -0.78
CA LYS A 153 -11.75 -1.14 -1.52
C LYS A 153 -12.45 -0.75 -2.81
N HIS A 154 -12.66 0.54 -3.02
CA HIS A 154 -13.42 1.05 -4.15
C HIS A 154 -12.57 2.00 -4.96
N ASP A 155 -12.20 1.60 -6.17
CA ASP A 155 -11.21 2.23 -7.04
C ASP A 155 -11.80 3.30 -7.97
N ASN A 156 -10.94 3.95 -8.76
CA ASN A 156 -11.30 5.09 -9.60
C ASN A 156 -11.02 4.86 -11.10
N CYS A 157 -10.78 3.61 -11.50
CA CYS A 157 -10.57 3.23 -12.90
C CYS A 157 -11.88 3.22 -13.73
N TYR A 158 -11.78 3.53 -15.03
CA TYR A 158 -12.89 3.58 -16.00
C TYR A 158 -14.08 4.45 -15.57
N THR A 159 -13.79 5.53 -14.83
CA THR A 159 -14.71 6.58 -14.41
C THR A 159 -14.99 7.57 -15.56
N PRO A 160 -16.12 8.31 -15.55
CA PRO A 160 -16.47 9.28 -16.59
C PRO A 160 -15.37 10.29 -16.93
N CYS A 161 -14.97 10.30 -18.20
CA CYS A 161 -13.93 11.17 -18.74
C CYS A 161 -14.42 11.89 -20.00
N ARG A 162 -13.93 13.10 -20.27
CA ARG A 162 -14.32 13.91 -21.44
C ARG A 162 -13.92 13.26 -22.77
N GLN A 163 -12.92 12.39 -22.73
CA GLN A 163 -12.37 11.64 -23.85
C GLN A 163 -12.77 10.15 -23.79
N GLY A 164 -13.97 9.85 -23.25
CA GLY A 164 -14.54 8.51 -23.17
C GLY A 164 -14.31 7.83 -21.81
N LEU A 165 -13.94 6.55 -21.81
CA LEU A 165 -13.72 5.75 -20.60
C LEU A 165 -12.34 5.06 -20.65
N PRO A 166 -11.23 5.82 -20.56
CA PRO A 166 -9.89 5.23 -20.38
C PRO A 166 -9.78 4.54 -19.02
N GLN A 167 -8.85 3.59 -18.89
CA GLN A 167 -8.55 2.91 -17.62
C GLN A 167 -8.31 3.91 -16.49
N THR A 168 -7.44 4.90 -16.73
CA THR A 168 -7.20 6.03 -15.82
C THR A 168 -7.54 7.33 -16.55
N CYS A 169 -8.59 8.02 -16.10
CA CYS A 169 -8.94 9.33 -16.62
C CYS A 169 -7.96 10.41 -16.09
N PRO A 170 -7.30 11.23 -16.94
CA PRO A 170 -6.46 12.34 -16.49
C PRO A 170 -7.23 13.41 -15.69
N GLU A 171 -6.57 14.08 -14.75
CA GLU A 171 -7.22 15.06 -13.83
C GLU A 171 -7.95 16.17 -14.59
N ASN A 172 -7.33 16.72 -15.65
CA ASN A 172 -7.92 17.75 -16.50
C ASN A 172 -8.99 17.25 -17.48
N GLN A 173 -9.24 15.93 -17.54
CA GLN A 173 -10.25 15.31 -18.40
C GLN A 173 -11.42 14.71 -17.62
N VAL A 174 -11.50 14.86 -16.30
CA VAL A 174 -12.63 14.36 -15.49
C VAL A 174 -13.96 14.95 -15.99
N ALA A 175 -14.97 14.09 -16.17
CA ALA A 175 -16.31 14.44 -16.65
C ALA A 175 -17.39 14.10 -15.60
N GLY A 176 -17.29 14.73 -14.43
CA GLY A 176 -18.25 14.58 -13.35
C GLY A 176 -17.67 15.06 -12.02
N ASN A 177 -18.16 14.48 -10.92
CA ASN A 177 -17.76 14.82 -9.56
C ASN A 177 -17.47 13.52 -8.80
N THR A 178 -16.21 13.26 -8.45
CA THR A 178 -15.82 12.04 -7.72
C THR A 178 -16.55 11.88 -6.41
N ARG A 179 -16.85 12.99 -5.70
CA ARG A 179 -17.62 12.98 -4.45
C ARG A 179 -19.00 12.33 -4.66
N THR A 180 -19.62 12.55 -5.81
CA THR A 180 -20.92 11.94 -6.15
C THR A 180 -20.79 10.44 -6.38
N TRP A 181 -19.76 9.98 -7.12
CA TRP A 181 -19.56 8.56 -7.41
C TRP A 181 -19.31 7.75 -6.13
N TYR A 182 -18.43 8.25 -5.25
CA TYR A 182 -18.21 7.64 -3.92
C TYR A 182 -19.41 7.80 -2.98
N GLY A 183 -20.23 8.85 -3.16
CA GLY A 183 -21.50 9.04 -2.46
C GLY A 183 -22.52 7.94 -2.77
N THR A 184 -22.76 7.65 -4.05
CA THR A 184 -23.69 6.59 -4.47
C THR A 184 -23.32 5.25 -3.85
N MET A 185 -22.03 4.88 -3.85
CA MET A 185 -21.60 3.60 -3.27
C MET A 185 -21.60 3.60 -1.73
N ARG A 186 -21.29 4.74 -1.06
CA ARG A 186 -21.53 4.88 0.40
C ARG A 186 -23.00 4.62 0.73
N ASP A 187 -23.91 5.30 0.05
CA ASP A 187 -25.34 5.27 0.38
C ASP A 187 -25.93 3.89 0.11
N ALA A 188 -25.49 3.23 -0.96
CA ALA A 188 -25.79 1.82 -1.22
C ALA A 188 -25.29 0.89 -0.10
N VAL A 189 -24.03 1.04 0.34
CA VAL A 189 -23.46 0.25 1.45
C VAL A 189 -24.21 0.48 2.76
N LEU A 190 -24.51 1.74 3.11
CA LEU A 190 -25.26 2.08 4.33
C LEU A 190 -26.69 1.52 4.30
N ALA A 191 -27.36 1.50 3.14
CA ALA A 191 -28.71 0.97 2.99
C ALA A 191 -28.80 -0.54 3.33
N THR A 192 -27.73 -1.31 3.14
CA THR A 192 -27.67 -2.74 3.52
C THR A 192 -27.73 -2.98 5.04
N LYS A 193 -27.37 -1.97 5.84
CA LYS A 193 -27.17 -2.04 7.30
C LYS A 193 -26.06 -3.01 7.76
N LYS A 194 -25.32 -3.68 6.85
CA LYS A 194 -24.09 -4.41 7.17
C LYS A 194 -22.98 -3.40 7.46
N PRO A 195 -22.26 -3.50 8.59
CA PRO A 195 -21.02 -2.73 8.77
C PRO A 195 -19.96 -3.22 7.78
N ILE A 196 -19.63 -2.37 6.80
CA ILE A 196 -18.56 -2.56 5.82
C ILE A 196 -17.62 -1.34 5.90
N PHE A 197 -16.33 -1.58 6.13
CA PHE A 197 -15.30 -0.53 6.09
C PHE A 197 -15.13 -0.07 4.65
N PHE A 198 -15.45 1.18 4.36
CA PHE A 198 -15.40 1.71 3.00
C PHE A 198 -14.10 2.49 2.77
N SER A 199 -13.31 2.04 1.80
CA SER A 199 -11.95 2.51 1.52
C SER A 199 -11.90 3.14 0.13
N LEU A 200 -11.74 4.46 0.06
CA LEU A 200 -11.79 5.24 -1.18
C LEU A 200 -10.44 5.20 -1.91
N CYS A 201 -10.31 4.41 -2.96
CA CYS A 201 -9.11 4.29 -3.77
C CYS A 201 -9.17 5.27 -4.98
N ASN A 202 -9.16 6.58 -4.69
CA ASN A 202 -9.21 7.64 -5.72
C ASN A 202 -7.87 8.36 -5.96
N TRP A 203 -6.79 7.84 -5.39
CA TRP A 203 -5.41 8.28 -5.64
C TRP A 203 -5.09 9.75 -5.30
N GLY A 204 -5.88 10.39 -4.43
CA GLY A 204 -5.73 11.80 -4.04
C GLY A 204 -6.57 12.78 -4.87
N ARG A 205 -7.28 12.30 -5.91
CA ARG A 205 -8.10 13.12 -6.82
C ARG A 205 -9.08 14.02 -6.08
N ASP A 206 -9.31 15.21 -6.63
CA ASP A 206 -10.21 16.24 -6.11
C ASP A 206 -9.94 16.59 -4.62
N ARG A 207 -8.67 16.42 -4.19
CA ARG A 207 -8.20 16.60 -2.80
C ARG A 207 -9.04 15.81 -1.80
N VAL A 208 -9.09 14.49 -2.00
CA VAL A 208 -9.97 13.55 -1.26
C VAL A 208 -9.96 13.72 0.25
N TRP A 209 -8.82 14.07 0.84
CA TRP A 209 -8.68 14.33 2.27
C TRP A 209 -9.58 15.46 2.81
N GLU A 210 -9.99 16.41 1.98
CA GLU A 210 -10.89 17.52 2.36
C GLU A 210 -12.35 17.10 2.55
N TRP A 211 -12.74 15.93 2.01
CA TRP A 211 -14.15 15.53 1.93
C TRP A 211 -14.41 14.05 2.24
N GLY A 212 -13.45 13.14 2.03
CA GLY A 212 -13.58 11.70 2.22
C GLY A 212 -14.04 11.29 3.63
N LYS A 213 -13.82 12.16 4.63
CA LYS A 213 -14.37 12.04 5.99
C LYS A 213 -15.89 11.85 6.06
N ASP A 214 -16.63 12.36 5.07
CA ASP A 214 -18.09 12.29 4.99
C ASP A 214 -18.57 11.11 4.11
N TYR A 215 -17.61 10.30 3.62
CA TYR A 215 -17.85 9.24 2.63
C TYR A 215 -17.40 7.87 3.11
N GLY A 216 -16.20 7.71 3.65
CA GLY A 216 -15.67 6.42 4.08
C GLY A 216 -14.63 6.49 5.21
N ASN A 217 -14.06 5.33 5.53
CA ASN A 217 -13.18 5.14 6.69
C ASN A 217 -11.67 5.24 6.36
N SER A 218 -11.30 5.20 5.08
CA SER A 218 -9.99 5.65 4.61
C SER A 218 -10.05 6.17 3.17
N TRP A 219 -9.03 6.94 2.76
CA TRP A 219 -8.91 7.44 1.39
C TRP A 219 -7.45 7.45 0.90
N ARG A 220 -7.19 6.79 -0.23
CA ARG A 220 -5.89 6.76 -0.89
C ARG A 220 -5.50 8.17 -1.31
N MET A 221 -4.42 8.71 -0.74
CA MET A 221 -3.98 10.09 -0.95
C MET A 221 -3.00 10.29 -2.12
N SER A 222 -2.64 9.22 -2.84
CA SER A 222 -1.70 9.26 -3.96
C SER A 222 -1.91 8.11 -4.95
N ILE A 223 -1.35 8.22 -6.17
CA ILE A 223 -1.17 7.08 -7.09
C ILE A 223 -0.33 5.96 -6.45
N ASP A 224 -0.54 4.74 -6.90
CA ASP A 224 -0.07 3.49 -6.29
C ASP A 224 1.41 3.50 -5.85
N ILE A 225 1.68 2.78 -4.76
CA ILE A 225 3.03 2.51 -4.27
C ILE A 225 3.67 1.37 -5.08
N TRP A 226 4.72 1.69 -5.83
CA TRP A 226 5.54 0.68 -6.48
C TRP A 226 6.52 0.05 -5.48
N ASN A 227 7.00 -1.15 -5.79
CA ASN A 227 8.02 -1.85 -5.01
C ASN A 227 9.40 -1.21 -5.28
N ASP A 228 9.58 0.02 -4.81
CA ASP A 228 10.80 0.81 -4.89
C ASP A 228 10.85 1.88 -3.78
N TRP A 229 12.04 2.42 -3.53
CA TRP A 229 12.23 3.47 -2.53
C TRP A 229 11.65 4.83 -2.93
N ALA A 230 11.61 5.14 -4.24
CA ALA A 230 11.14 6.42 -4.74
C ALA A 230 9.65 6.65 -4.44
N SER A 231 8.84 5.59 -4.49
CA SER A 231 7.43 5.61 -4.11
C SER A 231 7.24 5.77 -2.60
N VAL A 232 8.07 5.12 -1.77
CA VAL A 232 8.06 5.34 -0.31
C VAL A 232 8.36 6.81 0.03
N ILE A 233 9.38 7.41 -0.60
CA ILE A 233 9.69 8.84 -0.44
C ILE A 233 8.54 9.73 -0.92
N ARG A 234 8.04 9.52 -2.15
CA ARG A 234 6.97 10.31 -2.78
C ARG A 234 5.70 10.35 -1.93
N ILE A 235 5.28 9.20 -1.42
CA ILE A 235 4.03 9.06 -0.68
C ILE A 235 4.20 9.53 0.77
N GLY A 236 5.25 9.07 1.45
CA GLY A 236 5.54 9.46 2.82
C GLY A 236 5.78 10.96 2.99
N SER A 237 6.43 11.62 2.03
CA SER A 237 6.68 13.07 2.09
C SER A 237 5.42 13.92 1.88
N ALA A 238 4.45 13.45 1.10
CA ALA A 238 3.17 14.12 0.91
C ALA A 238 2.26 14.01 2.15
N ALA A 239 2.36 12.93 2.92
CA ALA A 239 1.50 12.67 4.08
C ALA A 239 1.56 13.78 5.16
N ALA A 240 2.71 14.41 5.36
CA ALA A 240 2.90 15.47 6.35
C ALA A 240 1.95 16.67 6.12
N GLY A 241 1.75 17.08 4.86
CA GLY A 241 0.92 18.24 4.50
C GLY A 241 -0.59 18.02 4.63
N ILE A 242 -1.02 16.78 4.85
CA ILE A 242 -2.43 16.36 4.98
C ILE A 242 -2.74 15.67 6.32
N ALA A 243 -1.77 15.63 7.25
CA ALA A 243 -1.89 14.98 8.56
C ALA A 243 -3.12 15.42 9.37
N GLN A 244 -3.53 16.69 9.24
CA GLN A 244 -4.72 17.28 9.87
C GLN A 244 -6.05 16.64 9.45
N TYR A 245 -6.09 15.90 8.33
CA TYR A 245 -7.30 15.26 7.84
C TYR A 245 -7.56 13.88 8.49
N SER A 246 -6.51 13.17 8.90
CA SER A 246 -6.59 11.90 9.65
C SER A 246 -7.18 12.10 11.05
N ALA A 247 -8.25 11.38 11.38
CA ALA A 247 -8.87 11.35 12.71
C ALA A 247 -9.73 10.08 12.89
N PRO A 248 -10.14 9.71 14.12
CA PRO A 248 -11.07 8.61 14.34
C PRO A 248 -12.34 8.75 13.49
N GLY A 249 -12.67 7.66 12.78
CA GLY A 249 -13.70 7.55 11.75
C GLY A 249 -13.14 7.55 10.31
N GLY A 250 -11.97 8.14 10.04
CA GLY A 250 -11.47 8.38 8.68
C GLY A 250 -10.01 8.82 8.58
N PHE A 251 -9.20 8.06 7.85
CA PHE A 251 -7.73 8.26 7.74
C PHE A 251 -7.23 8.44 6.30
N ASN A 252 -6.17 9.24 6.14
CA ASN A 252 -5.35 9.22 4.93
C ASN A 252 -4.73 7.83 4.74
N ASP A 253 -4.85 7.26 3.55
CA ASP A 253 -4.30 5.95 3.19
C ASP A 253 -3.10 6.13 2.25
N LEU A 254 -1.92 5.78 2.77
CA LEU A 254 -0.64 5.87 2.08
C LEU A 254 -0.35 4.61 1.22
N ASP A 255 -1.35 3.77 0.99
CA ASP A 255 -1.26 2.53 0.19
C ASP A 255 -0.52 1.36 0.84
N MET A 256 -0.68 0.19 0.22
CA MET A 256 -0.31 -1.13 0.74
C MET A 256 1.20 -1.33 0.93
N MET A 257 1.59 -1.98 2.03
CA MET A 257 3.00 -2.10 2.44
C MET A 257 3.84 -2.96 1.46
N GLN A 258 4.97 -2.41 0.97
CA GLN A 258 5.98 -3.12 0.17
C GLN A 258 7.09 -3.83 1.00
N ILE A 259 6.91 -3.97 2.31
CA ILE A 259 7.85 -4.71 3.19
C ILE A 259 7.97 -6.17 2.72
N SER A 260 9.19 -6.72 2.71
CA SER A 260 9.54 -8.06 2.25
C SER A 260 9.29 -8.37 0.77
N ASN A 261 8.89 -7.39 -0.06
CA ASN A 261 8.76 -7.57 -1.51
C ASN A 261 10.09 -7.42 -2.27
N GLY A 262 11.21 -7.23 -1.56
CA GLY A 262 12.57 -7.48 -2.06
C GLY A 262 13.27 -6.32 -2.77
N ALA A 263 12.64 -5.16 -2.93
CA ALA A 263 13.30 -3.95 -3.44
C ALA A 263 13.77 -2.98 -2.34
N LEU A 264 13.24 -3.13 -1.12
CA LEU A 264 13.63 -2.34 0.05
C LEU A 264 14.66 -3.10 0.89
N ASN A 265 15.69 -2.41 1.36
CA ASN A 265 16.61 -2.94 2.37
C ASN A 265 16.03 -2.78 3.79
N PRO A 266 16.58 -3.44 4.85
CA PRO A 266 15.99 -3.40 6.19
C PRO A 266 15.85 -2.01 6.82
N ALA A 267 16.70 -1.04 6.48
CA ALA A 267 16.55 0.35 6.94
C ALA A 267 15.40 1.07 6.22
N GLN A 268 15.26 0.83 4.92
CA GLN A 268 14.11 1.31 4.14
C GLN A 268 12.79 0.68 4.59
N GLU A 269 12.78 -0.62 4.94
CA GLU A 269 11.60 -1.29 5.51
C GLU A 269 11.22 -0.72 6.88
N ARG A 270 12.21 -0.38 7.74
CA ARG A 270 11.95 0.33 8.99
C ARG A 270 11.30 1.67 8.72
N THR A 271 11.93 2.56 7.94
CA THR A 271 11.37 3.89 7.63
C THR A 271 10.00 3.81 6.98
N HIS A 272 9.76 2.86 6.07
CA HIS A 272 8.44 2.62 5.46
C HIS A 272 7.38 2.28 6.52
N MET A 273 7.64 1.31 7.40
CA MET A 273 6.75 0.99 8.53
C MET A 273 6.56 2.18 9.48
N GLY A 274 7.65 2.89 9.80
CA GLY A 274 7.66 4.01 10.75
C GLY A 274 6.81 5.18 10.27
N ILE A 275 6.99 5.61 9.02
CA ILE A 275 6.22 6.70 8.41
C ILE A 275 4.73 6.33 8.33
N TRP A 276 4.37 5.13 7.87
CA TRP A 276 2.96 4.69 7.78
C TRP A 276 2.31 4.60 9.18
N ALA A 277 3.06 4.14 10.18
CA ALA A 277 2.60 4.09 11.57
C ALA A 277 2.32 5.48 12.14
N ILE A 278 3.27 6.43 12.06
CA ILE A 278 3.10 7.78 12.63
C ILE A 278 2.13 8.65 11.84
N ALA A 279 2.02 8.47 10.52
CA ALA A 279 1.05 9.17 9.67
C ALA A 279 -0.40 8.65 9.84
N LYS A 280 -0.62 7.62 10.68
CA LYS A 280 -1.91 6.96 10.89
C LYS A 280 -2.52 6.38 9.61
N SER A 281 -1.68 5.89 8.69
CA SER A 281 -2.15 5.11 7.54
C SER A 281 -2.79 3.81 8.04
N PRO A 282 -3.80 3.25 7.33
CA PRO A 282 -4.02 1.81 7.36
C PRO A 282 -2.70 1.08 7.08
N ILE A 283 -2.41 0.02 7.85
CA ILE A 283 -1.25 -0.84 7.63
C ILE A 283 -1.76 -2.12 6.99
N ILE A 284 -1.96 -2.05 5.67
CA ILE A 284 -2.41 -3.16 4.85
C ILE A 284 -1.18 -3.82 4.22
N LEU A 285 -0.81 -4.98 4.75
CA LEU A 285 0.35 -5.78 4.33
C LEU A 285 0.21 -6.25 2.87
N GLY A 286 1.25 -6.05 2.05
CA GLY A 286 1.22 -6.36 0.61
C GLY A 286 2.19 -7.45 0.17
N MET A 287 2.58 -8.38 1.05
CA MET A 287 3.63 -9.38 0.79
C MET A 287 3.19 -10.82 1.00
N ASP A 288 3.96 -11.73 0.41
CA ASP A 288 3.76 -13.17 0.52
C ASP A 288 4.19 -13.66 1.90
N LEU A 289 3.23 -13.87 2.82
CA LEU A 289 3.49 -14.35 4.19
C LEU A 289 4.03 -15.79 4.25
N SER A 290 4.12 -16.52 3.13
CA SER A 290 4.87 -17.79 3.04
C SER A 290 6.37 -17.60 2.82
N LYS A 291 6.80 -16.38 2.46
CA LYS A 291 8.19 -16.05 2.07
C LYS A 291 8.78 -14.86 2.84
N ILE A 292 8.06 -14.33 3.84
CA ILE A 292 8.49 -13.18 4.63
C ILE A 292 9.75 -13.50 5.46
N SER A 293 10.74 -12.62 5.41
CA SER A 293 11.99 -12.78 6.17
C SER A 293 11.76 -12.60 7.67
N ALA A 294 12.63 -13.17 8.51
CA ALA A 294 12.53 -13.02 9.97
C ALA A 294 12.66 -11.56 10.44
N SER A 295 13.51 -10.76 9.78
CA SER A 295 13.68 -9.33 10.06
C SER A 295 12.47 -8.50 9.61
N SER A 296 11.93 -8.75 8.42
CA SER A 296 10.71 -8.11 7.93
C SER A 296 9.49 -8.49 8.79
N LEU A 297 9.42 -9.74 9.26
CA LEU A 297 8.41 -10.22 10.20
C LEU A 297 8.51 -9.49 11.56
N ALA A 298 9.72 -9.25 12.07
CA ALA A 298 9.92 -8.48 13.29
C ALA A 298 9.45 -7.02 13.15
N ILE A 299 9.64 -6.40 11.97
CA ILE A 299 9.14 -5.05 11.67
C ILE A 299 7.60 -5.01 11.70
N ILE A 300 6.92 -5.93 11.00
CA ILE A 300 5.44 -5.95 10.99
C ILE A 300 4.83 -6.45 12.31
N LYS A 301 5.60 -7.13 13.16
CA LYS A 301 5.17 -7.53 14.52
C LYS A 301 5.53 -6.52 15.61
N ASN A 302 6.03 -5.34 15.25
CA ASN A 302 6.47 -4.34 16.22
C ASN A 302 5.28 -3.73 16.99
N LYS A 303 5.03 -4.26 18.19
CA LYS A 303 3.97 -3.80 19.11
C LYS A 303 4.00 -2.30 19.39
N GLY A 304 5.19 -1.68 19.39
CA GLY A 304 5.37 -0.25 19.64
C GLY A 304 4.82 0.61 18.50
N LEU A 305 5.23 0.32 17.25
CA LEU A 305 4.72 1.00 16.05
C LEU A 305 3.22 0.77 15.86
N ILE A 306 2.75 -0.44 16.14
CA ILE A 306 1.32 -0.78 16.08
C ILE A 306 0.54 0.02 17.13
N ALA A 307 1.01 0.09 18.38
CA ALA A 307 0.37 0.90 19.42
C ALA A 307 0.39 2.41 19.09
N ILE A 308 1.44 2.92 18.43
CA ILE A 308 1.48 4.29 17.91
C ILE A 308 0.43 4.51 16.82
N ASN A 309 0.34 3.61 15.84
CA ASN A 309 -0.67 3.69 14.77
C ASN A 309 -2.10 3.61 15.34
N GLN A 310 -2.35 2.66 16.24
CA GLN A 310 -3.63 2.38 16.88
C GLN A 310 -3.95 3.28 18.08
N ASP A 311 -3.11 4.27 18.43
CA ASP A 311 -3.43 5.17 19.54
C ASP A 311 -4.73 5.94 19.28
N LYS A 312 -5.62 5.89 20.29
CA LYS A 312 -7.02 6.35 20.28
C LYS A 312 -7.24 7.83 19.97
N LEU A 313 -6.21 8.67 20.02
CA LEU A 313 -6.33 10.07 19.61
C LEU A 313 -6.41 10.21 18.08
N GLY A 314 -5.89 9.23 17.33
CA GLY A 314 -5.98 9.15 15.86
C GLY A 314 -5.31 10.30 15.10
N LYS A 315 -4.58 11.20 15.78
CA LYS A 315 -3.84 12.30 15.17
C LYS A 315 -2.60 11.78 14.45
N ALA A 316 -2.43 12.14 13.18
CA ALA A 316 -1.21 11.86 12.45
C ALA A 316 -0.08 12.79 12.90
N ALA A 317 1.15 12.28 12.86
CA ALA A 317 2.36 13.08 12.95
C ALA A 317 2.56 13.91 11.67
N THR A 318 3.26 15.03 11.79
CA THR A 318 3.67 15.88 10.68
C THR A 318 5.10 16.40 10.92
N TYR A 319 5.63 17.13 9.94
CA TYR A 319 6.94 17.78 10.03
C TYR A 319 6.96 18.87 11.11
N PHE A 320 8.07 18.97 11.82
CA PHE A 320 8.41 20.14 12.64
C PHE A 320 9.88 20.48 12.41
N GLN A 321 10.22 21.76 12.25
CA GLN A 321 11.59 22.21 11.99
C GLN A 321 12.25 22.64 13.31
N PRO A 322 13.23 21.90 13.86
CA PRO A 322 13.96 22.35 15.03
C PRO A 322 14.82 23.60 14.71
N PRO A 323 15.15 24.44 15.70
CA PRO A 323 16.03 25.59 15.52
C PRO A 323 17.35 25.23 14.81
N GLY A 324 17.74 26.06 13.83
CA GLY A 324 18.97 25.87 13.07
C GLY A 324 18.98 24.69 12.09
N LYS A 325 17.87 23.97 11.90
CA LYS A 325 17.75 22.95 10.83
C LYS A 325 17.21 23.59 9.53
N PRO A 326 17.56 23.05 8.34
CA PRO A 326 16.97 23.49 7.07
C PRO A 326 15.44 23.33 7.06
N ALA A 327 14.75 24.08 6.21
CA ALA A 327 13.30 23.91 6.00
C ALA A 327 12.99 22.60 5.24
N PRO A 328 11.76 22.06 5.35
CA PRO A 328 11.33 20.91 4.54
C PRO A 328 11.40 21.19 3.03
N VAL A 329 11.90 20.21 2.27
CA VAL A 329 11.99 20.25 0.80
C VAL A 329 10.85 19.43 0.21
N SER A 330 10.14 19.98 -0.78
CA SER A 330 9.02 19.30 -1.43
C SER A 330 9.47 18.00 -2.10
N GLY A 331 8.67 16.94 -1.98
CA GLY A 331 8.97 15.61 -2.52
C GLY A 331 10.08 14.84 -1.79
N GLN A 332 10.60 15.34 -0.66
CA GLN A 332 11.60 14.65 0.16
C GLN A 332 11.03 14.32 1.55
N LEU A 333 11.42 13.19 2.13
CA LEU A 333 11.13 12.89 3.54
C LEU A 333 11.98 13.81 4.43
N TYR A 334 11.33 14.73 5.15
CA TYR A 334 12.03 15.60 6.09
C TYR A 334 12.48 14.82 7.34
N PRO A 335 13.66 15.10 7.93
CA PRO A 335 14.20 14.25 8.99
C PRO A 335 13.48 14.29 10.33
N TYR A 336 12.60 15.26 10.59
CA TYR A 336 12.01 15.52 11.91
C TYR A 336 10.47 15.50 11.87
N TRP A 337 9.87 14.53 12.55
CA TRP A 337 8.41 14.33 12.65
C TRP A 337 7.94 14.33 14.10
N ALA A 338 6.78 14.93 14.38
CA ALA A 338 6.13 14.88 15.69
C ALA A 338 4.61 14.75 15.55
N GLY A 339 3.97 14.02 16.48
CA GLY A 339 2.51 13.89 16.55
C GLY A 339 2.03 13.58 17.97
N PRO A 340 0.92 14.16 18.43
CA PRO A 340 0.38 13.87 19.76
C PRO A 340 -0.23 12.45 19.80
N LEU A 341 0.00 11.75 20.89
CA LEU A 341 -0.68 10.51 21.29
C LEU A 341 -1.64 10.81 22.44
N SER A 342 -2.50 9.88 22.81
CA SER A 342 -3.46 10.06 23.91
C SER A 342 -2.83 10.15 25.31
N ASP A 343 -1.54 9.84 25.45
CA ASP A 343 -0.77 9.87 26.70
C ASP A 343 0.66 10.44 26.55
N GLY A 344 0.98 11.09 25.42
CA GLY A 344 2.33 11.60 25.13
C GLY A 344 2.49 12.16 23.72
N VAL A 345 3.71 12.10 23.18
CA VAL A 345 4.04 12.51 21.81
C VAL A 345 4.85 11.40 21.14
N VAL A 346 4.55 11.06 19.89
CA VAL A 346 5.47 10.29 19.04
C VAL A 346 6.40 11.24 18.29
N VAL A 347 7.68 10.90 18.25
CA VAL A 347 8.70 11.59 17.47
C VAL A 347 9.36 10.60 16.50
N GLY A 348 9.52 11.01 15.26
CA GLY A 348 10.25 10.28 14.23
C GLY A 348 11.49 11.06 13.81
N LEU A 349 12.65 10.40 13.81
CA LEU A 349 13.90 10.92 13.26
C LEU A 349 14.35 10.01 12.13
N THR A 350 14.44 10.52 10.89
CA THR A 350 14.77 9.71 9.71
C THR A 350 15.93 10.26 8.88
N ASN A 351 16.84 9.36 8.51
CA ASN A 351 17.94 9.55 7.57
C ASN A 351 17.55 9.11 6.14
N ALA A 352 16.26 9.20 5.80
CA ALA A 352 15.67 8.78 4.52
C ALA A 352 16.38 9.32 3.26
N MET A 353 16.89 10.55 3.34
CA MET A 353 17.55 11.26 2.24
C MET A 353 19.08 11.28 2.33
N GLY A 354 19.66 10.59 3.33
CA GLY A 354 21.09 10.61 3.58
C GLY A 354 21.95 10.01 2.45
N THR A 355 23.20 10.46 2.37
CA THR A 355 24.25 9.83 1.54
C THR A 355 25.02 8.73 2.29
N GLY A 356 25.00 8.76 3.64
CA GLY A 356 25.65 7.80 4.51
C GLY A 356 24.99 7.76 5.90
N ARG A 357 25.68 7.18 6.89
CA ARG A 357 25.29 7.17 8.30
C ARG A 357 25.35 8.59 8.89
N GLN A 358 24.36 8.97 9.69
CA GLN A 358 24.24 10.30 10.28
C GLN A 358 23.58 10.25 11.66
N THR A 359 24.15 10.97 12.61
CA THR A 359 23.49 11.24 13.89
C THR A 359 22.45 12.35 13.76
N LEU A 360 21.20 12.05 14.10
CA LEU A 360 20.11 13.02 14.27
C LEU A 360 19.86 13.24 15.76
N ALA A 361 19.53 14.47 16.15
CA ALA A 361 19.32 14.86 17.54
C ALA A 361 18.22 15.92 17.66
N VAL A 362 17.47 15.88 18.77
CA VAL A 362 16.39 16.82 19.06
C VAL A 362 16.34 17.16 20.56
N ASP A 363 16.15 18.44 20.87
CA ASP A 363 15.76 18.90 22.21
C ASP A 363 14.24 18.85 22.35
N PHE A 364 13.73 18.29 23.45
CA PHE A 364 12.29 18.15 23.69
C PHE A 364 11.58 19.51 23.87
N LYS A 365 12.30 20.59 24.17
CA LYS A 365 11.75 21.96 24.16
C LYS A 365 11.29 22.43 22.77
N ASP A 366 11.81 21.84 21.69
CA ASP A 366 11.52 22.24 20.30
C ASP A 366 10.54 21.30 19.60
N VAL A 367 10.08 20.23 20.28
CA VAL A 367 9.12 19.25 19.76
C VAL A 367 7.69 19.74 20.03
N PRO A 368 6.82 19.89 19.00
CA PRO A 368 5.43 20.28 19.20
C PRO A 368 4.68 19.37 20.18
N GLY A 369 3.98 19.97 21.15
CA GLY A 369 3.26 19.27 22.21
C GLY A 369 4.11 18.90 23.43
N LEU A 370 5.44 19.04 23.35
CA LEU A 370 6.35 19.00 24.49
C LEU A 370 6.72 20.43 24.94
N GLY A 371 7.67 20.54 25.86
CA GLY A 371 8.16 21.81 26.39
C GLY A 371 9.45 21.62 27.19
N ALA A 372 10.02 22.72 27.69
CA ALA A 372 11.26 22.66 28.47
C ALA A 372 11.10 21.82 29.74
N GLY A 373 12.09 20.96 30.01
CA GLY A 373 12.11 20.04 31.15
C GLY A 373 12.65 18.66 30.78
N THR A 374 12.69 17.77 31.77
CA THR A 374 13.08 16.36 31.57
C THR A 374 11.88 15.54 31.14
N TRP A 375 12.05 14.74 30.09
CA TRP A 375 11.05 13.80 29.58
C TRP A 375 11.60 12.38 29.57
N SER A 376 10.73 11.37 29.64
CA SER A 376 11.10 9.96 29.48
C SER A 376 10.72 9.46 28.10
N TRP A 377 11.57 8.64 27.48
CA TRP A 377 11.36 8.17 26.11
C TRP A 377 11.68 6.69 25.93
N THR A 378 11.10 6.10 24.89
CA THR A 378 11.32 4.71 24.47
C THR A 378 11.32 4.65 22.96
N GLU A 379 12.35 4.06 22.35
CA GLU A 379 12.46 3.85 20.91
C GLU A 379 11.96 2.45 20.51
N MET A 380 11.22 2.38 19.40
CA MET A 380 10.38 1.24 19.05
C MET A 380 11.13 0.09 18.38
N TYR A 381 12.19 0.34 17.60
CA TYR A 381 12.94 -0.73 16.91
C TYR A 381 13.98 -1.39 17.82
N SER A 382 14.72 -0.59 18.59
CA SER A 382 15.79 -1.03 19.49
C SER A 382 15.32 -1.34 20.91
N GLY A 383 14.12 -0.91 21.30
CA GLY A 383 13.64 -0.95 22.68
C GLY A 383 14.36 0.03 23.63
N ARG A 384 15.32 0.83 23.13
CA ARG A 384 16.16 1.70 23.96
C ARG A 384 15.30 2.75 24.69
N THR A 385 15.45 2.81 26.00
CA THR A 385 14.80 3.80 26.87
C THR A 385 15.78 4.85 27.37
N GLY A 386 15.28 6.02 27.76
CA GLY A 386 16.06 7.01 28.49
C GLY A 386 15.21 8.13 29.08
N SER A 387 15.88 9.07 29.74
CA SER A 387 15.24 10.31 30.21
C SER A 387 16.23 11.47 30.14
N GLY A 388 15.75 12.67 29.79
CA GLY A 388 16.59 13.85 29.61
C GLY A 388 15.82 15.02 28.99
N THR A 389 16.53 16.09 28.61
CA THR A 389 15.98 17.27 27.92
C THR A 389 15.92 17.13 26.40
N GLY A 390 16.52 16.07 25.86
CA GLY A 390 16.58 15.74 24.43
C GLY A 390 17.10 14.32 24.21
N VAL A 391 17.28 13.92 22.96
CA VAL A 391 17.82 12.61 22.57
C VAL A 391 18.50 12.66 21.20
N SER A 392 19.49 11.80 20.99
CA SER A 392 20.13 11.56 19.69
C SER A 392 20.16 10.08 19.29
N PHE A 393 20.12 9.83 17.99
CA PHE A 393 20.22 8.51 17.38
C PHE A 393 21.19 8.57 16.21
N ASP A 394 22.17 7.67 16.19
CA ASP A 394 23.02 7.46 15.03
C ASP A 394 22.33 6.48 14.08
N LEU A 395 21.98 6.97 12.89
CA LEU A 395 21.12 6.27 11.93
C LEU A 395 21.87 5.94 10.66
N GLU A 396 21.73 4.70 10.18
CA GLU A 396 22.27 4.32 8.89
C GLU A 396 21.55 5.03 7.74
N ARG A 397 22.10 4.93 6.53
CA ARG A 397 21.47 5.50 5.34
C ARG A 397 20.06 4.91 5.17
N TYR A 398 19.09 5.77 4.87
CA TYR A 398 17.66 5.45 4.74
C TYR A 398 16.89 5.11 6.02
N ASP A 399 17.55 5.03 7.19
CA ASP A 399 16.96 4.48 8.41
C ASP A 399 16.08 5.49 9.19
N MET A 400 15.35 5.01 10.20
CA MET A 400 14.48 5.82 11.06
C MET A 400 14.41 5.28 12.48
N ALA A 401 14.63 6.16 13.46
CA ALA A 401 14.19 5.94 14.83
C ALA A 401 12.75 6.45 15.00
N VAL A 402 11.89 5.64 15.60
CA VAL A 402 10.56 6.08 16.04
C VAL A 402 10.51 5.92 17.54
N PHE A 403 10.24 6.98 18.29
CA PHE A 403 10.19 6.92 19.75
C PHE A 403 8.98 7.66 20.31
N LYS A 404 8.46 7.11 21.40
CA LYS A 404 7.40 7.72 22.20
C LYS A 404 8.05 8.49 23.34
N VAL A 405 7.62 9.73 23.53
CA VAL A 405 8.03 10.62 24.62
C VAL A 405 6.83 10.87 25.52
N VAL A 406 7.03 10.71 26.83
CA VAL A 406 6.01 10.90 27.87
C VAL A 406 6.59 11.77 28.98
N LYS A 407 5.74 12.43 29.77
CA LYS A 407 6.21 13.03 31.03
C LYS A 407 6.83 11.90 31.88
N PRO A 408 7.94 12.14 32.59
CA PRO A 408 8.42 11.18 33.57
C PRO A 408 7.26 10.92 34.53
N LYS A 409 7.05 9.66 34.91
CA LYS A 409 6.18 9.38 36.07
C LYS A 409 6.77 10.16 37.24
N SER A 410 5.94 10.96 37.90
CA SER A 410 6.34 11.54 39.18
C SER A 410 6.80 10.41 40.09
N ALA A 411 7.88 10.62 40.82
CA ALA A 411 8.17 9.78 41.97
C ALA A 411 7.08 10.04 43.01
N GLU A 412 6.01 9.26 42.95
CA GLU A 412 5.35 8.80 44.17
C GLU A 412 6.46 8.28 45.09
N MET A 413 6.37 8.55 46.39
CA MET A 413 7.42 8.18 47.33
C MET A 413 7.52 6.65 47.44
N VAL A 414 8.36 6.06 46.59
CA VAL A 414 8.84 4.69 46.73
C VAL A 414 9.70 4.67 47.99
N ASN A 415 9.08 4.30 49.12
CA ASN A 415 9.79 4.02 50.35
C ASN A 415 10.90 3.01 50.06
N GLN A 416 12.12 3.30 50.52
CA GLN A 416 13.28 2.46 50.25
C GLN A 416 13.13 1.10 50.94
N ALA A 417 12.70 0.09 50.17
CA ALA A 417 12.55 -1.30 50.62
C ALA A 417 13.01 -2.29 49.54
N ASP A 418 12.52 -2.14 48.30
CA ASP A 418 12.69 -3.16 47.25
C ASP A 418 14.03 -3.09 46.47
N SER A 419 14.90 -2.11 46.76
CA SER A 419 16.19 -1.94 46.05
C SER A 419 17.36 -2.75 46.66
N ALA A 420 17.06 -3.90 47.27
CA ALA A 420 18.01 -4.70 48.05
C ALA A 420 18.21 -6.15 47.53
N LEU A 421 17.67 -6.47 46.35
CA LEU A 421 17.83 -7.76 45.68
C LEU A 421 18.27 -7.59 44.22
N TRP A 422 18.99 -8.59 43.70
CA TRP A 422 19.51 -8.69 42.32
C TRP A 422 20.64 -7.72 41.93
N SER A 423 21.81 -7.88 42.57
CA SER A 423 23.07 -7.24 42.15
C SER A 423 24.27 -8.21 42.06
N THR A 424 24.12 -9.29 41.28
CA THR A 424 25.17 -10.22 40.78
C THR A 424 24.57 -11.03 39.61
N GLY A 425 25.29 -11.48 38.58
CA GLY A 425 26.71 -11.27 38.24
C GLY A 425 27.25 -12.40 37.34
N ASP A 426 27.45 -12.10 36.05
CA ASP A 426 28.24 -12.84 35.04
C ASP A 426 27.91 -14.29 34.62
N ALA A 427 28.59 -14.69 33.54
CA ALA A 427 28.66 -15.99 32.85
C ALA A 427 27.41 -16.47 32.07
N GLY A 428 27.63 -16.92 30.83
CA GLY A 428 26.62 -17.49 29.95
C GLY A 428 27.05 -18.84 29.34
N PHE A 429 26.12 -19.52 28.66
CA PHE A 429 26.35 -20.78 27.94
C PHE A 429 25.46 -20.87 26.68
N THR A 430 25.74 -21.86 25.82
CA THR A 430 25.24 -21.99 24.45
C THR A 430 24.21 -23.11 24.25
N GLU A 431 23.23 -22.82 23.38
CA GLU A 431 22.45 -23.76 22.53
C GLU A 431 21.51 -24.85 23.12
N GLU A 432 20.59 -25.27 22.24
CA GLU A 432 19.63 -26.39 22.28
C GLU A 432 18.69 -26.61 23.50
N ASN A 433 17.37 -26.44 23.29
CA ASN A 433 16.36 -27.53 23.14
C ASN A 433 14.92 -26.95 23.30
N PRO A 434 13.94 -27.20 22.40
CA PRO A 434 12.71 -26.39 22.35
C PRO A 434 11.47 -27.04 23.01
N TRP A 435 11.16 -26.67 24.26
CA TRP A 435 9.85 -26.98 24.87
C TRP A 435 9.26 -25.81 25.69
N PHE A 436 7.94 -25.65 25.54
CA PHE A 436 7.01 -24.73 26.22
C PHE A 436 7.04 -23.23 25.89
N GLN A 437 5.81 -22.71 25.71
CA GLN A 437 5.45 -21.30 25.63
C GLN A 437 5.12 -20.78 27.04
N VAL A 438 5.33 -19.49 27.30
CA VAL A 438 4.75 -18.80 28.46
C VAL A 438 3.85 -17.66 27.96
N ILE A 439 2.57 -17.73 28.33
CA ILE A 439 1.57 -16.69 28.05
C ILE A 439 1.64 -15.65 29.17
N SER A 440 1.95 -14.40 28.83
CA SER A 440 1.92 -13.28 29.79
C SER A 440 0.53 -12.63 29.82
N LEU A 441 -0.20 -12.86 30.91
CA LEU A 441 -1.53 -12.29 31.15
C LEU A 441 -1.45 -11.32 32.33
N ALA A 442 -1.74 -10.03 32.09
CA ALA A 442 -1.62 -8.98 33.10
C ALA A 442 -2.96 -8.68 33.77
N VAL A 443 -2.98 -8.59 35.10
CA VAL A 443 -4.16 -8.23 35.90
C VAL A 443 -3.79 -7.10 36.88
N PHE A 444 -4.57 -6.03 36.87
CA PHE A 444 -4.41 -4.89 37.79
C PHE A 444 -5.00 -5.25 39.18
N LYS A 445 -4.37 -4.77 40.27
CA LYS A 445 -4.86 -4.99 41.65
C LYS A 445 -5.66 -3.79 42.18
N GLY A 446 -6.75 -4.08 42.90
CA GLY A 446 -7.68 -3.06 43.43
C GLY A 446 -8.46 -3.41 44.71
N GLN A 447 -8.17 -4.55 45.37
CA GLN A 447 -8.77 -5.01 46.66
C GLN A 447 -10.28 -5.35 46.64
N PRO A 448 -10.83 -6.09 47.63
CA PRO A 448 -10.28 -7.30 48.25
C PRO A 448 -11.27 -8.50 48.35
N ILE A 449 -10.73 -9.71 48.23
CA ILE A 449 -11.17 -11.01 48.84
C ILE A 449 -12.64 -11.47 48.65
N ILE A 450 -12.80 -12.51 47.82
CA ILE A 450 -13.45 -13.80 48.21
C ILE A 450 -12.46 -14.92 47.82
N ASP A 451 -12.45 -16.03 48.55
CA ASP A 451 -11.39 -17.04 48.54
C ASP A 451 -11.28 -17.89 47.26
N VAL A 452 -10.03 -18.30 46.95
CA VAL A 452 -9.73 -19.47 46.11
C VAL A 452 -8.66 -20.30 46.80
N LEU A 453 -9.02 -21.53 47.19
CA LEU A 453 -8.11 -22.51 47.77
C LEU A 453 -7.20 -23.09 46.68
N LEU A 454 -5.89 -23.03 46.88
CA LEU A 454 -4.90 -23.63 45.98
C LEU A 454 -4.20 -24.80 46.69
N VAL A 455 -4.31 -26.01 46.14
CA VAL A 455 -3.60 -27.20 46.64
C VAL A 455 -2.73 -27.77 45.53
N THR A 456 -1.42 -27.83 45.76
CA THR A 456 -0.44 -28.49 44.91
C THR A 456 0.03 -29.79 45.56
N LEU A 457 0.33 -30.81 44.75
CA LEU A 457 1.02 -32.03 45.19
C LEU A 457 2.15 -32.40 44.21
N PRO A 458 3.24 -33.06 44.68
CA PRO A 458 4.51 -33.13 43.94
C PRO A 458 4.75 -34.45 43.19
N LEU A 459 5.81 -34.48 42.37
CA LEU A 459 6.40 -35.68 41.77
C LEU A 459 7.92 -35.77 42.04
N PRO A 460 8.40 -36.90 42.58
CA PRO A 460 9.83 -37.28 42.55
C PRO A 460 10.01 -38.76 42.03
N PRO A 461 11.22 -39.35 41.92
CA PRO A 461 12.01 -39.19 40.68
C PRO A 461 12.84 -40.41 40.18
N SER A 462 13.43 -40.24 38.98
CA SER A 462 14.80 -40.69 38.57
C SER A 462 15.08 -42.07 37.92
N LYS A 463 16.15 -42.06 37.08
CA LYS A 463 17.02 -43.16 36.57
C LYS A 463 16.50 -44.08 35.43
N SER A 464 17.32 -44.62 34.50
CA SER A 464 18.55 -44.14 33.80
C SER A 464 19.10 -45.17 32.77
N VAL A 465 19.41 -44.75 31.51
CA VAL A 465 20.65 -45.11 30.73
C VAL A 465 20.81 -46.59 30.22
N PRO A 466 21.46 -46.94 29.06
CA PRO A 466 21.59 -46.32 27.70
C PRO A 466 21.46 -47.33 26.49
N GLN A 467 21.74 -46.90 25.24
CA GLN A 467 22.49 -47.59 24.12
C GLN A 467 21.86 -47.63 22.69
N ILE A 468 22.61 -47.06 21.73
CA ILE A 468 23.07 -47.60 20.42
C ILE A 468 22.15 -47.65 19.14
N GLU A 469 22.81 -47.29 18.02
CA GLU A 469 22.59 -47.51 16.57
C GLU A 469 21.35 -47.00 15.77
N GLN A 470 21.65 -46.08 14.84
CA GLN A 470 21.14 -46.04 13.46
C GLN A 470 21.75 -47.22 12.64
N PRO A 471 21.17 -47.72 11.50
CA PRO A 471 20.82 -46.85 10.35
C PRO A 471 19.77 -47.34 9.30
N ARG A 472 19.54 -46.51 8.27
CA ARG A 472 18.92 -46.84 6.94
C ARG A 472 17.43 -47.28 6.98
N SER A 473 16.66 -47.34 5.88
CA SER A 473 16.62 -46.58 4.61
C SER A 473 15.25 -46.80 3.92
N GLU A 474 15.02 -46.17 2.76
CA GLU A 474 14.00 -46.53 1.74
C GLU A 474 12.49 -46.24 1.99
N SER A 475 12.01 -45.19 1.30
CA SER A 475 11.09 -45.26 0.15
C SER A 475 9.76 -46.06 0.19
N LEU A 476 8.68 -45.29 -0.02
CA LEU A 476 7.54 -45.54 -0.94
C LEU A 476 6.26 -46.30 -0.49
N LEU A 477 5.16 -45.90 -1.16
CA LEU A 477 3.87 -46.58 -1.39
C LEU A 477 2.88 -46.84 -0.22
N VAL A 478 1.98 -45.88 -0.04
CA VAL A 478 0.51 -46.01 -0.20
C VAL A 478 -0.15 -47.36 0.18
N THR A 479 -1.01 -47.35 1.20
CA THR A 479 -2.37 -47.93 1.11
C THR A 479 -3.33 -47.46 2.22
N LYS A 480 -4.58 -47.19 1.84
CA LYS A 480 -5.83 -47.40 2.60
C LYS A 480 -6.54 -48.62 1.92
N PRO A 481 -7.58 -49.30 2.47
CA PRO A 481 -8.62 -48.75 3.38
C PRO A 481 -9.30 -49.74 4.40
N LEU A 482 -10.31 -49.24 5.14
CA LEU A 482 -11.48 -49.97 5.74
C LEU A 482 -11.19 -51.12 6.78
N ALA A 483 -12.11 -51.63 7.63
CA ALA A 483 -13.45 -51.25 8.14
C ALA A 483 -13.82 -52.08 9.41
N HIS A 484 -15.05 -51.91 9.93
CA HIS A 484 -15.78 -52.73 10.93
C HIS A 484 -15.27 -52.69 12.39
N GLU A 485 -16.10 -52.85 13.43
CA GLU A 485 -17.56 -53.09 13.61
C GLU A 485 -18.12 -52.07 14.65
N ILE A 486 -19.36 -51.55 14.66
CA ILE A 486 -20.72 -52.14 14.80
C ILE A 486 -20.92 -52.88 16.14
N ALA A 487 -22.01 -52.74 16.92
CA ALA A 487 -22.96 -51.65 17.23
C ALA A 487 -23.92 -52.15 18.36
N THR A 488 -24.41 -51.30 19.29
CA THR A 488 -25.58 -51.70 20.12
C THR A 488 -26.38 -50.54 20.74
N LEU A 489 -27.66 -50.48 20.36
CA LEU A 489 -28.85 -49.91 21.04
C LEU A 489 -28.92 -48.44 21.50
N ASP A 490 -30.16 -48.05 21.83
CA ASP A 490 -30.70 -46.69 21.83
C ASP A 490 -31.82 -46.55 22.89
N ALA A 491 -32.21 -45.30 23.19
CA ALA A 491 -33.45 -44.82 23.79
C ALA A 491 -34.02 -45.47 25.08
N ILE A 492 -34.10 -44.66 26.15
CA ILE A 492 -35.23 -44.69 27.12
C ILE A 492 -35.78 -43.27 27.33
N LEU A 493 -37.01 -43.07 26.85
CA LEU A 493 -38.03 -42.09 27.26
C LEU A 493 -37.67 -40.58 27.31
N GLY A 494 -38.24 -39.86 26.36
CA GLY A 494 -38.81 -38.54 26.60
C GLY A 494 -40.28 -38.51 26.16
N ASP A 495 -41.21 -38.21 27.06
CA ASP A 495 -42.57 -37.77 26.74
C ASP A 495 -43.22 -37.03 27.94
N ARG A 496 -43.69 -35.80 27.69
CA ARG A 496 -45.07 -35.35 28.00
C ARG A 496 -45.35 -33.97 27.43
N THR A 497 -46.63 -33.72 27.16
CA THR A 497 -47.13 -32.56 26.41
C THR A 497 -47.83 -31.52 27.29
N HIS A 498 -47.92 -30.30 26.75
CA HIS A 498 -48.84 -29.20 27.11
C HIS A 498 -49.22 -28.95 28.57
N ALA A 499 -48.66 -27.88 29.15
CA ALA A 499 -49.39 -26.97 30.03
C ALA A 499 -48.88 -25.52 29.88
N GLN A 500 -49.80 -24.56 29.83
CA GLN A 500 -49.58 -23.14 30.15
C GLN A 500 -50.20 -22.92 31.55
N PRO A 501 -49.62 -22.08 32.42
CA PRO A 501 -49.99 -20.66 32.37
C PRO A 501 -48.86 -19.66 32.69
N GLU A 502 -49.19 -18.38 32.54
CA GLU A 502 -48.40 -17.22 32.94
C GLU A 502 -48.31 -17.07 34.49
N PHE A 503 -47.28 -16.39 35.01
CA PHE A 503 -47.41 -15.26 35.96
C PHE A 503 -46.06 -14.57 36.26
N CYS A 504 -46.11 -13.36 36.85
CA CYS A 504 -44.95 -12.46 37.07
C CYS A 504 -44.50 -12.34 38.55
N LEU A 505 -43.44 -11.55 38.78
CA LEU A 505 -42.75 -11.29 40.06
C LEU A 505 -43.63 -10.82 41.24
N VAL A 506 -43.51 -11.49 42.40
CA VAL A 506 -43.62 -11.01 43.82
C VAL A 506 -42.81 -12.00 44.71
N GLY A 507 -42.17 -11.68 45.85
CA GLY A 507 -41.82 -10.40 46.49
C GLY A 507 -41.86 -10.43 48.05
N LEU A 508 -41.17 -9.46 48.69
CA LEU A 508 -41.33 -8.97 50.09
C LEU A 508 -40.68 -9.72 51.29
N GLY A 509 -40.46 -8.94 52.39
CA GLY A 509 -40.02 -9.37 53.75
C GLY A 509 -38.57 -9.01 54.09
N LEU A 510 -38.14 -7.85 54.64
CA LEU A 510 -38.65 -6.82 55.60
C LEU A 510 -38.57 -7.13 57.11
N SER A 511 -37.62 -6.49 57.82
CA SER A 511 -37.70 -6.10 59.25
C SER A 511 -36.55 -5.17 59.70
N GLY A 512 -36.83 -4.21 60.60
CA GLY A 512 -35.87 -3.43 61.44
C GLY A 512 -36.37 -3.42 62.90
N PRO A 513 -36.13 -2.41 63.78
CA PRO A 513 -35.23 -1.24 63.81
C PRO A 513 -34.31 -1.31 65.09
N PRO A 514 -33.98 -0.29 65.95
CA PRO A 514 -33.93 1.20 65.87
C PRO A 514 -32.68 1.92 66.51
N LEU A 515 -32.56 3.27 66.34
CA LEU A 515 -31.84 4.26 67.20
C LEU A 515 -30.27 4.20 67.28
N THR A 516 -29.45 5.22 67.64
CA THR A 516 -29.57 6.63 68.14
C THR A 516 -28.33 7.48 67.75
N TRP A 517 -28.48 8.79 67.38
CA TRP A 517 -27.58 10.00 67.50
C TRP A 517 -26.02 9.89 67.23
N ARG A 518 -25.20 10.94 66.98
CA ARG A 518 -25.25 12.41 67.19
C ARG A 518 -24.32 13.16 66.18
N MET A 519 -24.32 14.50 66.14
CA MET A 519 -23.53 15.36 65.21
C MET A 519 -22.18 15.88 65.77
N GLY A 520 -21.22 16.18 64.87
CA GLY A 520 -20.15 17.19 65.06
C GLY A 520 -18.75 16.76 64.56
N THR A 521 -17.85 17.61 64.03
CA THR A 521 -17.95 19.04 63.60
C THR A 521 -16.78 19.46 62.70
N PHE A 522 -17.07 20.24 61.64
CA PHE A 522 -16.27 21.30 60.98
C PHE A 522 -14.89 21.08 60.30
N GLY A 523 -14.80 21.60 59.07
CA GLY A 523 -13.58 22.14 58.43
C GLY A 523 -12.98 21.29 57.29
N SER A 524 -12.61 21.82 56.11
CA SER A 524 -12.80 23.16 55.51
C SER A 524 -12.66 23.10 53.97
N TRP A 525 -13.34 24.01 53.25
CA TRP A 525 -13.12 24.56 51.89
C TRP A 525 -12.04 23.90 50.97
N PHE A 526 -12.26 23.63 49.67
CA PHE A 526 -12.97 24.44 48.64
C PHE A 526 -13.59 23.57 47.50
N ALA A 527 -14.34 24.17 46.58
CA ALA A 527 -15.00 23.54 45.42
C ALA A 527 -14.01 23.03 44.32
N VAL A 528 -14.37 22.20 43.33
CA VAL A 528 -15.31 22.45 42.20
C VAL A 528 -15.90 21.16 41.60
N ASN A 529 -17.07 21.30 40.95
CA ASN A 529 -17.91 20.26 40.33
C ASN A 529 -17.22 19.28 39.35
N VAL A 530 -17.76 18.05 39.32
CA VAL A 530 -17.95 17.27 38.08
C VAL A 530 -19.40 16.82 38.02
N MET A 531 -20.19 17.38 37.09
CA MET A 531 -21.46 16.78 36.67
C MET A 531 -21.24 15.98 35.39
N VAL A 532 -21.48 14.67 35.46
CA VAL A 532 -21.75 13.84 34.28
C VAL A 532 -23.05 13.10 34.56
N TRP A 533 -24.05 13.32 33.70
CA TRP A 533 -25.28 12.55 33.66
C TRP A 533 -25.51 12.08 32.24
N HIS A 534 -25.76 10.79 32.08
CA HIS A 534 -26.30 10.19 30.86
C HIS A 534 -27.12 8.96 31.23
N TRP A 535 -28.32 8.86 30.64
CA TRP A 535 -28.91 7.65 30.04
C TRP A 535 -28.71 6.31 30.82
N CYS A 536 -29.77 5.64 31.26
CA CYS A 536 -30.75 5.04 30.34
C CYS A 536 -31.95 4.47 31.10
N LEU A 537 -33.15 4.56 30.50
CA LEU A 537 -34.06 3.43 30.23
C LEU A 537 -35.41 3.96 29.74
N GLY A 538 -35.98 3.30 28.74
CA GLY A 538 -37.35 3.57 28.30
C GLY A 538 -37.85 2.47 27.39
N LEU A 539 -38.94 1.81 27.78
CA LEU A 539 -39.92 1.16 26.92
C LEU A 539 -41.14 0.74 27.75
N LEU A 540 -42.26 0.50 27.07
CA LEU A 540 -43.55 0.06 27.62
C LEU A 540 -44.27 1.03 28.57
N GLY A 541 -44.89 2.06 27.99
CA GLY A 541 -46.06 2.74 28.57
C GLY A 541 -47.27 2.52 27.66
N LEU A 542 -48.31 1.84 28.15
CA LEU A 542 -49.56 1.60 27.42
C LEU A 542 -50.64 2.63 27.79
N GLN A 543 -51.54 2.85 26.82
CA GLN A 543 -52.92 3.33 26.98
C GLN A 543 -53.20 4.78 27.45
N ARG A 544 -53.91 5.46 26.53
CA ARG A 544 -55.25 6.08 26.69
C ARG A 544 -55.41 7.61 26.80
N ASP A 545 -56.17 8.09 25.82
CA ASP A 545 -57.40 8.89 25.96
C ASP A 545 -57.30 10.34 26.49
N GLY A 546 -56.93 11.24 25.56
CA GLY A 546 -57.81 12.34 25.17
C GLY A 546 -57.78 13.66 25.96
N ILE A 547 -57.72 14.78 25.22
CA ILE A 547 -58.87 15.70 25.08
C ILE A 547 -58.64 16.62 23.87
N GLU A 548 -59.64 16.69 22.98
CA GLU A 548 -59.69 17.64 21.88
C GLU A 548 -60.42 18.91 22.33
N LYS A 549 -59.68 19.98 22.70
CA LYS A 549 -60.23 21.34 22.85
C LYS A 549 -59.16 22.43 23.00
N GLN A 550 -58.74 23.04 21.89
CA GLN A 550 -59.24 24.36 21.48
C GLN A 550 -58.55 24.85 20.20
N ARG A 551 -59.35 25.11 19.16
CA ARG A 551 -58.97 25.87 17.96
C ARG A 551 -59.84 27.12 17.87
N LYS A 552 -59.24 28.32 17.97
CA LYS A 552 -59.58 29.56 17.25
C LYS A 552 -59.05 30.82 17.96
N ALA A 553 -58.07 31.47 17.33
CA ALA A 553 -58.12 32.90 17.06
C ALA A 553 -57.39 33.17 15.73
N MET A 554 -57.97 34.02 14.89
CA MET A 554 -57.50 34.54 13.60
C MET A 554 -57.74 36.07 13.65
N PRO A 555 -57.26 36.97 12.74
CA PRO A 555 -57.04 36.70 11.30
C PRO A 555 -55.99 37.53 10.49
N ASN A 556 -55.66 37.01 9.29
CA ASN A 556 -55.38 37.73 8.02
C ASN A 556 -54.16 38.73 7.96
N MET A 557 -53.69 39.26 6.81
CA MET A 557 -54.10 39.24 5.38
C MET A 557 -52.94 38.89 4.41
N LEU A 558 -53.26 38.71 3.12
CA LEU A 558 -52.34 38.59 1.98
C LEU A 558 -52.06 39.96 1.32
N GLY A 559 -50.95 40.11 0.56
CA GLY A 559 -51.06 40.57 -0.85
C GLY A 559 -50.19 41.72 -1.41
N VAL A 560 -49.25 41.35 -2.31
CA VAL A 560 -49.08 41.85 -3.72
C VAL A 560 -48.58 43.31 -4.04
N HIS A 561 -47.50 43.39 -4.87
CA HIS A 561 -46.99 44.51 -5.74
C HIS A 561 -46.50 45.84 -5.06
N LYS A 562 -45.49 46.63 -5.50
CA LYS A 562 -45.04 47.03 -6.86
C LYS A 562 -43.68 47.82 -6.88
N THR A 563 -42.74 47.40 -7.74
CA THR A 563 -41.74 48.14 -8.58
C THR A 563 -41.10 49.51 -8.20
N MET A 564 -39.76 49.55 -8.19
CA MET A 564 -38.83 50.49 -8.89
C MET A 564 -37.45 49.78 -9.01
N LYS A 565 -36.64 49.75 -10.09
CA LYS A 565 -36.17 50.72 -11.12
C LYS A 565 -35.20 51.79 -10.54
N ASP A 566 -34.06 52.12 -11.14
CA ASP A 566 -33.45 51.82 -12.47
C ASP A 566 -32.05 51.12 -12.32
N ILE A 567 -31.14 50.86 -13.28
CA ILE A 567 -30.87 51.31 -14.68
C ILE A 567 -30.41 50.13 -15.57
N VAL A 568 -30.75 50.17 -16.86
CA VAL A 568 -30.35 49.28 -17.98
C VAL A 568 -30.23 50.21 -19.22
N PRO A 569 -29.19 50.16 -20.11
CA PRO A 569 -28.99 49.07 -21.08
C PRO A 569 -27.49 48.84 -21.49
N ALA A 570 -27.08 48.06 -22.50
CA ALA A 570 -27.81 47.35 -23.58
C ALA A 570 -27.06 46.10 -24.12
N ALA A 571 -27.81 45.16 -24.71
CA ALA A 571 -27.56 44.44 -26.00
C ALA A 571 -26.24 43.66 -26.22
N SER A 572 -26.15 42.56 -26.99
CA SER A 572 -27.08 41.68 -27.77
C SER A 572 -26.27 40.40 -28.18
N VAL A 573 -26.70 39.38 -28.94
CA VAL A 573 -27.83 39.09 -29.87
C VAL A 573 -28.37 37.66 -29.57
N ALA A 574 -29.29 37.12 -30.39
CA ALA A 574 -29.93 35.82 -30.24
C ALA A 574 -29.32 34.68 -31.11
N PHE A 575 -29.82 33.46 -30.89
CA PHE A 575 -29.59 32.22 -31.66
C PHE A 575 -30.71 32.00 -32.69
N GLU A 576 -30.36 31.51 -33.89
CA GLU A 576 -31.23 30.83 -34.88
C GLU A 576 -30.33 30.27 -36.00
N THR A 577 -30.59 29.19 -36.75
CA THR A 577 -31.65 28.13 -36.74
C THR A 577 -30.96 26.75 -36.49
N SER A 578 -31.21 25.53 -37.05
CA SER A 578 -32.09 25.01 -38.12
C SER A 578 -32.37 23.48 -38.03
N THR A 579 -33.29 23.06 -38.90
CA THR A 579 -33.82 21.74 -39.32
C THR A 579 -32.87 20.92 -40.24
N LEU A 580 -33.05 19.63 -40.63
CA LEU A 580 -34.15 18.61 -40.54
C LEU A 580 -33.64 17.16 -40.84
N LEU A 581 -34.52 16.16 -40.61
CA LEU A 581 -34.66 14.85 -41.31
C LEU A 581 -33.75 13.64 -41.01
N SER A 582 -34.23 12.46 -41.45
CA SER A 582 -33.79 11.11 -41.08
C SER A 582 -33.76 10.14 -42.28
N ALA A 583 -32.91 9.11 -42.23
CA ALA A 583 -33.00 7.91 -43.09
C ALA A 583 -32.23 6.71 -42.48
N THR A 584 -32.61 5.47 -42.86
CA THR A 584 -32.04 4.21 -42.35
C THR A 584 -31.65 3.25 -43.47
N LEU A 585 -30.54 2.51 -43.34
CA LEU A 585 -30.38 1.18 -43.96
C LEU A 585 -29.28 0.32 -43.27
N LEU A 586 -29.24 -0.97 -43.58
CA LEU A 586 -28.40 -2.01 -42.95
C LEU A 586 -27.02 -2.19 -43.63
N GLY A 587 -26.06 -2.75 -42.88
CA GLY A 587 -24.79 -3.30 -43.39
C GLY A 587 -24.15 -4.27 -42.37
N LEU A 588 -23.43 -5.29 -42.83
CA LEU A 588 -22.90 -6.40 -42.00
C LEU A 588 -21.36 -6.47 -42.03
N LEU A 589 -20.73 -6.33 -40.85
CA LEU A 589 -19.38 -6.85 -40.48
C LEU A 589 -18.15 -6.39 -41.33
N PRO A 590 -16.89 -6.62 -40.87
CA PRO A 590 -16.38 -6.58 -39.50
C PRO A 590 -15.19 -5.61 -39.33
N GLY A 591 -14.88 -5.22 -38.08
CA GLY A 591 -13.53 -4.81 -37.66
C GLY A 591 -13.04 -3.40 -38.04
N ALA A 592 -13.23 -2.43 -37.14
CA ALA A 592 -12.46 -1.19 -37.13
C ALA A 592 -11.31 -1.30 -36.12
N LEU A 593 -10.06 -1.33 -36.60
CA LEU A 593 -8.87 -1.31 -35.74
C LEU A 593 -8.73 0.08 -35.09
N GLY A 594 -8.77 0.12 -33.76
CA GLY A 594 -8.60 1.36 -33.00
C GLY A 594 -7.19 1.95 -33.16
N GLN A 595 -7.05 3.24 -32.82
CA GLN A 595 -5.74 3.90 -32.77
C GLN A 595 -4.90 3.39 -31.59
N ALA A 596 -3.60 3.24 -31.80
CA ALA A 596 -2.63 3.02 -30.73
C ALA A 596 -2.48 4.30 -29.92
N ALA A 597 -2.43 4.14 -28.59
CA ALA A 597 -2.15 5.23 -27.66
C ALA A 597 -0.74 5.80 -27.88
N HIS A 598 -0.47 6.96 -27.30
CA HIS A 598 0.89 7.51 -27.18
C HIS A 598 1.86 6.45 -26.63
N TRP A 599 2.99 6.27 -27.31
CA TRP A 599 4.00 5.22 -27.07
C TRP A 599 3.52 3.76 -27.26
N GLY A 600 2.31 3.52 -27.74
CA GLY A 600 1.83 2.20 -28.15
C GLY A 600 2.39 1.74 -29.50
N GLN A 601 2.47 0.42 -29.70
CA GLN A 601 2.82 -0.16 -30.99
C GLN A 601 1.71 0.10 -32.02
N CYS A 602 2.07 0.68 -33.16
CA CYS A 602 1.17 1.11 -34.24
C CYS A 602 1.50 0.43 -35.58
N GLY A 603 2.31 -0.64 -35.58
CA GLY A 603 2.68 -1.34 -36.80
C GLY A 603 3.83 -2.32 -36.61
N GLY A 604 4.13 -3.04 -37.70
CA GLY A 604 5.16 -4.07 -37.78
C GLY A 604 4.65 -5.33 -38.47
N GLN A 605 5.51 -6.05 -39.20
CA GLN A 605 5.23 -7.39 -39.69
C GLN A 605 4.84 -8.31 -38.51
N GLY A 606 3.77 -9.07 -38.67
CA GLY A 606 3.21 -9.93 -37.61
C GLY A 606 2.41 -9.22 -36.50
N TRP A 607 2.35 -7.88 -36.49
CA TRP A 607 1.47 -7.13 -35.60
C TRP A 607 0.02 -7.16 -36.11
N SER A 608 -0.89 -7.68 -35.30
CA SER A 608 -2.33 -7.76 -35.57
C SER A 608 -3.17 -6.70 -34.84
N GLY A 609 -2.51 -5.75 -34.16
CA GLY A 609 -3.14 -4.67 -33.42
C GLY A 609 -3.32 -3.38 -34.22
N PRO A 610 -3.56 -2.25 -33.53
CA PRO A 610 -3.63 -0.90 -34.11
C PRO A 610 -2.55 -0.57 -35.14
N THR A 611 -2.95 0.08 -36.24
CA THR A 611 -2.07 0.53 -37.34
C THR A 611 -1.98 2.05 -37.50
N THR A 612 -2.70 2.80 -36.68
CA THR A 612 -2.76 4.28 -36.68
C THR A 612 -2.55 4.80 -35.27
N CYS A 613 -2.18 6.07 -35.10
CA CYS A 613 -1.89 6.66 -33.80
C CYS A 613 -2.97 7.62 -33.29
N ALA A 614 -3.06 7.74 -31.97
CA ALA A 614 -3.80 8.79 -31.30
C ALA A 614 -3.31 10.18 -31.75
N SER A 615 -4.26 11.11 -31.92
CA SER A 615 -3.98 12.46 -32.42
C SER A 615 -2.90 13.18 -31.60
N GLY A 616 -1.97 13.87 -32.29
CA GLY A 616 -0.77 14.43 -31.67
C GLY A 616 0.43 13.48 -31.60
N SER A 617 0.27 12.20 -32.01
CA SER A 617 1.38 11.27 -32.27
C SER A 617 1.44 10.83 -33.72
N CYS A 618 2.66 10.70 -34.24
CA CYS A 618 2.94 10.07 -35.52
C CYS A 618 3.31 8.60 -35.31
N CYS A 619 2.88 7.71 -36.21
CA CYS A 619 3.36 6.33 -36.20
C CYS A 619 4.76 6.27 -36.82
N VAL A 620 5.78 6.23 -35.97
CA VAL A 620 7.18 6.19 -36.39
C VAL A 620 7.61 4.74 -36.47
N ALA A 621 7.93 4.27 -37.68
CA ALA A 621 8.53 2.96 -37.87
C ALA A 621 9.96 2.96 -37.28
N SER A 622 10.20 2.12 -36.28
CA SER A 622 11.56 1.85 -35.78
C SER A 622 12.26 0.86 -36.70
N ASN A 623 11.53 -0.18 -37.12
CA ASN A 623 11.96 -1.18 -38.09
C ASN A 623 10.74 -1.87 -38.73
N GLN A 624 10.96 -2.80 -39.68
CA GLN A 624 9.90 -3.51 -40.39
C GLN A 624 8.96 -4.37 -39.50
N TRP A 625 9.39 -4.71 -38.27
CA TRP A 625 8.65 -5.50 -37.27
C TRP A 625 8.07 -4.66 -36.12
N TYR A 626 8.40 -3.37 -36.01
CA TYR A 626 7.95 -2.50 -34.92
C TYR A 626 7.84 -1.03 -35.34
N ALA A 627 6.64 -0.46 -35.22
CA ALA A 627 6.39 0.98 -35.30
C ALA A 627 5.68 1.46 -34.03
N GLN A 628 5.96 2.68 -33.58
CA GLN A 628 5.46 3.22 -32.31
C GLN A 628 4.90 4.64 -32.46
N CYS A 629 3.86 4.96 -31.70
CA CYS A 629 3.30 6.31 -31.66
C CYS A 629 4.18 7.27 -30.86
N ILE A 630 4.85 8.21 -31.53
CA ILE A 630 5.71 9.22 -30.88
C ILE A 630 4.95 10.55 -30.81
N PRO A 631 4.59 11.05 -29.61
CA PRO A 631 4.01 12.39 -29.41
C PRO A 631 4.94 13.50 -29.89
N GLY A 632 4.38 14.49 -30.61
CA GLY A 632 5.16 15.61 -31.12
C GLY A 632 6.18 15.26 -32.21
N GLY A 633 6.19 14.02 -32.71
CA GLY A 633 6.97 13.63 -33.88
C GLY A 633 6.59 14.47 -35.09
N ASN A 634 7.55 14.80 -35.96
CA ASN A 634 7.29 15.62 -37.13
C ASN A 634 6.70 14.73 -38.25
N CYS A 635 5.37 14.63 -38.31
CA CYS A 635 4.66 13.92 -39.38
C CYS A 635 4.98 14.58 -40.73
N GLY A 636 5.85 13.96 -41.54
CA GLY A 636 6.14 14.39 -42.90
C GLY A 636 4.86 14.55 -43.70
N GLY A 637 4.64 15.73 -44.28
CA GLY A 637 3.34 16.13 -44.80
C GLY A 637 2.84 15.26 -45.96
N GLY A 638 1.78 14.50 -45.70
CA GLY A 638 1.10 13.64 -46.67
C GLY A 638 0.07 12.77 -45.96
N GLY A 639 -1.16 12.69 -46.50
CA GLY A 639 -2.25 11.96 -45.86
C GLY A 639 -2.23 10.45 -46.12
N THR A 640 -2.80 9.69 -45.17
CA THR A 640 -3.37 8.34 -45.34
C THR A 640 -2.50 7.23 -45.96
N ASN A 641 -2.07 6.30 -45.09
CA ASN A 641 -1.49 4.96 -45.34
C ASN A 641 -0.11 4.84 -46.03
N PRO A 642 0.86 4.18 -45.37
CA PRO A 642 1.92 3.41 -46.03
C PRO A 642 1.35 2.16 -46.75
N PRO A 643 2.08 1.57 -47.71
CA PRO A 643 1.48 0.70 -48.73
C PRO A 643 1.23 -0.77 -48.30
N THR A 644 0.11 -1.32 -48.77
CA THR A 644 -0.25 -2.74 -48.65
C THR A 644 0.30 -3.58 -49.81
N ASN A 645 1.63 -3.75 -49.89
CA ASN A 645 2.36 -4.91 -50.45
C ASN A 645 3.86 -4.59 -50.63
N PRO A 646 4.76 -5.60 -50.57
CA PRO A 646 6.20 -5.39 -50.79
C PRO A 646 6.53 -5.17 -52.28
N PRO A 647 7.64 -4.46 -52.60
CA PRO A 647 8.12 -4.34 -53.98
C PRO A 647 8.54 -5.69 -54.57
N THR A 648 7.88 -6.12 -55.64
CA THR A 648 8.30 -7.29 -56.42
C THR A 648 9.41 -6.93 -57.40
N ASN A 649 10.66 -6.85 -56.91
CA ASN A 649 11.87 -7.25 -57.66
C ASN A 649 13.12 -7.21 -56.75
N PRO A 650 14.07 -8.15 -56.89
CA PRO A 650 15.25 -8.24 -56.04
C PRO A 650 16.37 -7.25 -56.46
N PRO A 651 17.15 -6.70 -55.52
CA PRO A 651 18.43 -6.06 -55.84
C PRO A 651 19.43 -7.09 -56.40
N THR A 652 19.70 -7.04 -57.69
CA THR A 652 20.68 -7.91 -58.36
C THR A 652 22.11 -7.44 -58.08
N ASN A 653 22.74 -8.02 -57.06
CA ASN A 653 24.12 -8.54 -57.05
C ASN A 653 24.67 -8.63 -55.59
N PRO A 654 25.21 -9.78 -55.16
CA PRO A 654 25.89 -9.89 -53.86
C PRO A 654 27.33 -9.34 -53.93
N PRO A 655 27.89 -8.85 -52.81
CA PRO A 655 29.34 -8.71 -52.67
C PRO A 655 29.99 -10.11 -52.70
N THR A 656 30.54 -10.50 -53.85
CA THR A 656 31.24 -11.77 -54.01
C THR A 656 32.61 -11.72 -53.33
N ASN A 657 32.69 -12.20 -52.08
CA ASN A 657 33.68 -13.17 -51.62
C ASN A 657 33.56 -13.40 -50.10
N PRO A 658 33.39 -14.65 -49.61
CA PRO A 658 33.58 -14.96 -48.20
C PRO A 658 35.10 -14.92 -47.86
N PRO A 659 35.50 -14.47 -46.64
CA PRO A 659 36.86 -14.66 -46.16
C PRO A 659 37.16 -16.17 -46.01
N THR A 660 37.92 -16.73 -46.95
CA THR A 660 38.30 -18.15 -46.93
C THR A 660 39.42 -18.41 -45.93
N ASN A 661 39.09 -18.43 -44.64
CA ASN A 661 39.80 -19.17 -43.60
C ASN A 661 38.95 -19.23 -42.31
N PRO A 662 38.59 -20.42 -41.79
CA PRO A 662 38.03 -20.52 -40.45
C PRO A 662 39.11 -20.19 -39.40
N PRO A 663 38.78 -19.52 -38.28
CA PRO A 663 39.69 -19.42 -37.14
C PRO A 663 40.04 -20.83 -36.64
N THR A 664 41.31 -21.22 -36.75
CA THR A 664 41.78 -22.62 -36.60
C THR A 664 41.84 -23.14 -35.15
N ASN A 665 41.23 -22.43 -34.20
CA ASN A 665 41.07 -22.87 -32.82
C ASN A 665 39.58 -22.86 -32.44
N PRO A 666 38.97 -24.01 -32.05
CA PRO A 666 37.63 -24.01 -31.49
C PRO A 666 37.61 -23.20 -30.18
N PRO A 667 36.51 -22.50 -29.86
CA PRO A 667 36.44 -21.67 -28.66
C PRO A 667 36.66 -22.53 -27.42
N SER A 668 37.62 -22.11 -26.60
CA SER A 668 38.02 -22.80 -25.37
C SER A 668 36.83 -23.02 -24.44
N THR A 669 36.89 -24.03 -23.57
CA THR A 669 35.82 -24.36 -22.64
C THR A 669 35.49 -23.21 -21.66
N GLY A 670 36.41 -22.25 -21.47
CA GLY A 670 36.18 -21.03 -20.66
C GLY A 670 35.45 -19.88 -21.38
N ASP A 671 35.30 -19.90 -22.70
CA ASP A 671 34.58 -18.84 -23.46
C ASP A 671 33.08 -19.11 -23.63
N ARG A 672 32.60 -20.26 -23.16
CA ARG A 672 31.19 -20.68 -23.28
C ARG A 672 30.38 -20.20 -22.07
N SER A 673 29.28 -19.50 -22.32
CA SER A 673 28.29 -19.24 -21.28
C SER A 673 27.60 -20.54 -20.86
N ALA A 674 27.01 -20.58 -19.66
CA ALA A 674 26.32 -21.78 -19.15
C ALA A 674 25.07 -22.20 -19.95
N GLY A 675 24.70 -21.48 -21.01
CA GLY A 675 23.67 -21.84 -21.99
C GLY A 675 24.21 -22.46 -23.29
N CYS A 676 25.50 -22.30 -23.59
CA CYS A 676 26.11 -22.73 -24.86
C CYS A 676 26.18 -24.27 -24.94
N GLY A 677 25.87 -24.84 -26.11
CA GLY A 677 25.80 -26.28 -26.35
C GLY A 677 24.55 -26.97 -25.78
N LYS A 678 23.56 -26.21 -25.31
CA LYS A 678 22.26 -26.75 -24.88
C LYS A 678 21.23 -26.71 -26.02
N ALA A 679 20.07 -27.33 -25.79
CA ALA A 679 18.97 -27.37 -26.76
C ALA A 679 18.64 -25.96 -27.30
N PRO A 680 18.47 -25.80 -28.64
CA PRO A 680 18.20 -24.49 -29.23
C PRO A 680 16.95 -23.82 -28.65
N ILE A 681 17.13 -22.57 -28.20
CA ILE A 681 16.01 -21.68 -27.93
C ILE A 681 15.31 -21.35 -29.25
N THR A 682 13.98 -21.28 -29.23
CA THR A 682 13.15 -20.93 -30.39
C THR A 682 12.53 -19.55 -30.24
N SER A 683 12.09 -18.93 -31.33
CA SER A 683 11.33 -17.67 -31.27
C SER A 683 9.95 -17.81 -30.59
N GLY A 684 9.33 -16.67 -30.25
CA GLY A 684 7.98 -16.56 -29.70
C GLY A 684 7.94 -16.29 -28.19
N THR A 685 6.73 -16.12 -27.64
CA THR A 685 6.50 -15.83 -26.22
C THR A 685 7.00 -16.98 -25.34
N LYS A 686 7.97 -16.69 -24.47
CA LYS A 686 8.50 -17.60 -23.46
C LYS A 686 8.00 -17.20 -22.08
N SER A 687 7.95 -18.17 -21.17
CA SER A 687 7.72 -17.94 -19.75
C SER A 687 8.97 -18.34 -18.98
N ILE A 688 9.59 -17.42 -18.26
CA ILE A 688 10.69 -17.72 -17.31
C ILE A 688 10.15 -17.63 -15.89
N ASN A 689 10.44 -18.63 -15.06
CA ASN A 689 10.14 -18.55 -13.64
C ASN A 689 11.25 -17.77 -12.93
N VAL A 690 10.93 -16.59 -12.40
CA VAL A 690 11.83 -15.77 -11.58
C VAL A 690 11.23 -15.68 -10.19
N ASN A 691 11.97 -16.19 -9.19
CA ASN A 691 11.59 -16.21 -7.77
C ASN A 691 10.17 -16.74 -7.53
N GLY A 692 9.80 -17.84 -8.23
CA GLY A 692 8.51 -18.50 -8.12
C GLY A 692 7.46 -18.05 -9.15
N ARG A 693 7.67 -16.95 -9.89
CA ARG A 693 6.66 -16.39 -10.81
C ARG A 693 7.05 -16.56 -12.28
N ASN A 694 6.15 -17.14 -13.07
CA ASN A 694 6.27 -17.14 -14.53
C ASN A 694 6.05 -15.72 -15.08
N ARG A 695 7.10 -15.10 -15.62
CA ARG A 695 7.06 -13.85 -16.38
C ARG A 695 7.10 -14.17 -17.87
N GLN A 696 6.18 -13.60 -18.64
CA GLN A 696 6.20 -13.72 -20.09
C GLN A 696 7.07 -12.64 -20.75
N TYR A 697 7.81 -13.05 -21.76
CA TYR A 697 8.64 -12.19 -22.61
C TYR A 697 8.66 -12.75 -24.03
N ILE A 698 8.71 -11.90 -25.05
CA ILE A 698 8.85 -12.35 -26.44
C ILE A 698 10.34 -12.53 -26.71
N LEU A 699 10.75 -13.78 -26.95
CA LEU A 699 12.10 -14.10 -27.39
C LEU A 699 12.10 -14.12 -28.93
N ARG A 700 12.90 -13.26 -29.57
CA ARG A 700 13.25 -13.42 -30.98
C ARG A 700 14.62 -14.10 -31.05
N VAL A 701 14.66 -15.24 -31.70
CA VAL A 701 15.87 -15.99 -32.00
C VAL A 701 16.11 -15.85 -33.51
N PRO A 702 17.29 -15.39 -33.96
CA PRO A 702 17.61 -15.30 -35.38
C PRO A 702 17.50 -16.66 -36.07
N ASN A 703 17.07 -16.68 -37.35
CA ASN A 703 16.88 -17.92 -38.11
C ASN A 703 18.20 -18.71 -38.32
N ASN A 704 19.35 -18.07 -38.11
CA ASN A 704 20.70 -18.62 -38.17
C ASN A 704 21.37 -18.75 -36.78
N TYR A 705 20.59 -18.73 -35.69
CA TYR A 705 21.11 -18.94 -34.35
C TYR A 705 21.59 -20.39 -34.16
N ASP A 706 22.88 -20.55 -33.85
CA ASP A 706 23.48 -21.81 -33.45
C ASP A 706 23.69 -21.81 -31.93
N SER A 707 23.04 -22.73 -31.20
CA SER A 707 23.23 -22.82 -29.75
C SER A 707 24.61 -23.32 -29.34
N ASN A 708 25.41 -23.86 -30.28
CA ASN A 708 26.80 -24.26 -30.07
C ASN A 708 27.78 -23.11 -30.30
N LYS A 709 27.38 -22.05 -31.00
CA LYS A 709 28.17 -20.84 -31.20
C LYS A 709 28.10 -19.97 -29.93
N PRO A 710 29.23 -19.68 -29.26
CA PRO A 710 29.24 -18.70 -28.19
C PRO A 710 29.04 -17.31 -28.78
N TYR A 711 28.22 -16.49 -28.12
CA TYR A 711 28.04 -15.07 -28.41
C TYR A 711 28.40 -14.28 -27.15
N ARG A 712 29.16 -13.19 -27.28
CA ARG A 712 29.55 -12.30 -26.17
C ARG A 712 29.22 -10.85 -26.51
N LEU A 713 27.92 -10.56 -26.55
CA LEU A 713 27.39 -9.25 -26.92
C LEU A 713 27.65 -8.27 -25.77
N ILE A 714 28.38 -7.17 -26.02
CA ILE A 714 28.67 -6.15 -25.00
C ILE A 714 28.09 -4.80 -25.43
N PHE A 715 27.20 -4.26 -24.61
CA PHE A 715 26.69 -2.89 -24.70
C PHE A 715 26.85 -2.22 -23.34
N GLY A 716 27.28 -0.96 -23.32
CA GLY A 716 27.41 -0.17 -22.09
C GLY A 716 27.46 1.33 -22.34
N PHE A 717 26.97 2.10 -21.37
CA PHE A 717 27.02 3.56 -21.36
C PHE A 717 27.58 4.06 -20.02
N HIS A 718 28.36 5.15 -20.03
CA HIS A 718 29.09 5.62 -18.85
C HIS A 718 29.24 7.15 -18.82
N GLY A 719 29.00 7.74 -17.64
CA GLY A 719 29.13 9.19 -17.42
C GLY A 719 30.59 9.61 -17.26
N LEU A 720 30.97 10.76 -17.83
CA LEU A 720 32.32 11.32 -17.71
C LEU A 720 32.63 11.84 -16.30
N ARG A 721 31.60 12.26 -15.54
CA ARG A 721 31.69 12.73 -14.15
C ARG A 721 31.08 11.73 -13.15
N ASP A 722 31.07 10.45 -13.49
CA ASP A 722 30.65 9.40 -12.55
C ASP A 722 31.56 9.43 -11.31
N ASN A 723 30.94 9.62 -10.14
CA ASN A 723 31.60 9.77 -8.85
C ASN A 723 31.51 8.50 -7.98
N VAL A 724 30.88 7.44 -8.49
CA VAL A 724 30.79 6.11 -7.84
C VAL A 724 31.79 5.15 -8.49
N LEU A 725 31.87 5.18 -9.81
CA LEU A 725 32.84 4.47 -10.63
C LEU A 725 33.50 5.48 -11.58
N PRO A 726 34.69 6.02 -11.26
CA PRO A 726 35.32 7.04 -12.09
C PRO A 726 35.51 6.59 -13.55
N ILE A 727 35.34 7.51 -14.50
CA ILE A 727 35.44 7.21 -15.95
C ILE A 727 36.74 6.49 -16.34
N ALA A 728 37.85 6.70 -15.62
CA ALA A 728 39.09 5.93 -15.81
C ALA A 728 38.90 4.41 -15.60
N THR A 729 38.13 4.00 -14.59
CA THR A 729 37.76 2.60 -14.34
C THR A 729 36.70 2.12 -15.32
N GLY A 730 35.76 2.99 -15.73
CA GLY A 730 34.83 2.71 -16.83
C GLY A 730 35.56 2.35 -18.14
N ARG A 731 36.58 3.14 -18.51
CA ARG A 731 37.49 2.86 -19.64
C ARG A 731 38.23 1.53 -19.46
N GLN A 732 38.77 1.24 -18.28
CA GLN A 732 39.42 -0.07 -18.00
C GLN A 732 38.47 -1.27 -18.19
N LEU A 733 37.20 -1.15 -17.77
CA LEU A 733 36.20 -2.19 -17.99
C LEU A 733 35.87 -2.34 -19.48
N ARG A 734 35.62 -1.23 -20.19
CA ARG A 734 35.46 -1.20 -21.66
C ARG A 734 36.62 -1.89 -22.36
N ASP A 735 37.86 -1.52 -22.05
CA ASP A 735 39.06 -2.03 -22.72
C ASP A 735 39.30 -3.51 -22.41
N ARG A 736 38.93 -3.98 -21.20
CA ARG A 736 38.87 -5.41 -20.88
C ARG A 736 37.82 -6.14 -21.72
N PHE A 737 36.65 -5.55 -21.95
CA PHE A 737 35.64 -6.16 -22.83
C PHE A 737 36.07 -6.16 -24.31
N VAL A 738 36.72 -5.10 -24.78
CA VAL A 738 37.35 -5.02 -26.13
C VAL A 738 38.33 -6.19 -26.33
N ALA A 739 39.23 -6.42 -25.36
CA ALA A 739 40.15 -7.55 -25.39
C ALA A 739 39.45 -8.91 -25.31
N ASN A 740 38.48 -9.08 -24.40
CA ASN A 740 37.70 -10.33 -24.24
C ASN A 740 36.91 -10.72 -25.50
N ASN A 741 36.50 -9.74 -26.30
CA ASN A 741 35.79 -9.90 -27.56
C ASN A 741 36.72 -9.95 -28.79
N GLY A 742 38.03 -9.73 -28.59
CA GLY A 742 39.02 -9.65 -29.66
C GLY A 742 38.83 -8.46 -30.60
N CYS A 743 38.12 -7.41 -30.17
CA CYS A 743 37.91 -6.19 -30.95
C CYS A 743 39.21 -5.41 -31.13
N THR A 744 39.32 -4.68 -32.25
CA THR A 744 40.44 -3.76 -32.46
C THR A 744 40.42 -2.66 -31.39
N PRO A 745 41.52 -2.48 -30.62
CA PRO A 745 41.63 -1.36 -29.68
C PRO A 745 41.59 -0.03 -30.43
N GLN A 746 40.77 0.90 -29.93
CA GLN A 746 40.65 2.26 -30.42
C GLN A 746 40.46 3.20 -29.23
N ASN A 747 40.86 4.46 -29.40
CA ASN A 747 40.55 5.53 -28.46
C ASN A 747 39.21 6.16 -28.88
N PRO A 748 38.06 5.78 -28.27
CA PRO A 748 36.78 6.34 -28.66
C PRO A 748 36.74 7.85 -28.34
N PRO A 749 36.12 8.67 -29.20
CA PRO A 749 35.81 10.04 -28.84
C PRO A 749 34.84 10.08 -27.65
N GLU A 750 35.05 11.03 -26.75
CA GLU A 750 34.18 11.31 -25.62
C GLU A 750 33.60 12.74 -25.76
N PRO A 751 32.37 13.00 -25.27
CA PRO A 751 31.77 14.32 -25.39
C PRO A 751 32.53 15.38 -24.61
N ALA A 752 32.55 16.63 -25.11
CA ALA A 752 33.15 17.74 -24.40
C ALA A 752 32.37 18.06 -23.10
N GLN A 753 33.08 18.46 -22.05
CA GLN A 753 32.46 18.86 -20.78
C GLN A 753 31.55 20.09 -20.98
N GLY A 754 30.28 19.98 -20.59
CA GLY A 754 29.27 21.02 -20.78
C GLY A 754 28.52 20.94 -22.12
N SER A 755 28.78 19.92 -22.94
CA SER A 755 28.02 19.69 -24.18
C SER A 755 26.63 19.08 -23.95
N LEU A 756 26.41 18.44 -22.78
CA LEU A 756 25.21 17.67 -22.43
C LEU A 756 24.78 16.69 -23.53
N ARG A 757 25.74 15.95 -24.08
CA ARG A 757 25.53 14.94 -25.13
C ARG A 757 26.18 13.61 -24.79
N HIS A 758 25.70 12.56 -25.45
CA HIS A 758 26.39 11.28 -25.55
C HIS A 758 27.17 11.14 -26.87
N VAL A 759 28.16 10.24 -26.87
CA VAL A 759 28.94 9.83 -28.04
C VAL A 759 28.99 8.30 -28.06
N LYS A 760 28.41 7.71 -29.12
CA LYS A 760 28.38 6.28 -29.38
C LYS A 760 29.64 5.85 -30.14
N THR A 761 30.29 4.78 -29.67
CA THR A 761 31.35 4.08 -30.40
C THR A 761 30.99 2.61 -30.58
N VAL A 762 30.88 2.17 -31.83
CA VAL A 762 30.85 0.76 -32.20
C VAL A 762 32.29 0.30 -32.43
N TYR A 763 32.66 -0.90 -31.95
CA TYR A 763 34.01 -1.44 -32.12
C TYR A 763 34.10 -2.39 -33.31
N GLY A 764 35.09 -2.12 -34.18
CA GLY A 764 35.43 -2.96 -35.32
C GLY A 764 36.40 -4.09 -34.96
N GLY A 765 36.59 -5.03 -35.89
CA GLY A 765 37.56 -6.12 -35.79
C GLY A 765 37.28 -7.18 -34.72
N CYS A 766 36.13 -7.11 -34.03
CA CYS A 766 35.70 -8.10 -33.05
C CYS A 766 35.55 -9.50 -33.66
N ARG A 767 35.67 -10.55 -32.83
CA ARG A 767 35.37 -11.93 -33.25
C ARG A 767 33.90 -12.07 -33.67
N ASP A 768 33.62 -12.94 -34.64
CA ASP A 768 32.26 -13.16 -35.18
C ASP A 768 31.24 -13.55 -34.09
N GLY A 769 30.29 -12.66 -33.80
CA GLY A 769 29.29 -12.84 -32.72
C GLY A 769 29.70 -12.26 -31.36
N PHE A 770 30.79 -11.51 -31.30
CA PHE A 770 31.31 -10.83 -30.11
C PHE A 770 31.39 -9.29 -30.32
N PRO A 771 30.40 -8.59 -30.91
CA PRO A 771 30.50 -7.15 -31.08
C PRO A 771 30.43 -6.40 -29.74
N LEU A 772 30.99 -5.19 -29.76
CA LEU A 772 30.99 -4.28 -28.61
C LEU A 772 30.53 -2.89 -29.04
N THR A 773 29.66 -2.27 -28.24
CA THR A 773 29.30 -0.85 -28.34
C THR A 773 29.44 -0.19 -26.98
N TRP A 774 30.09 0.97 -26.97
CA TRP A 774 30.31 1.79 -25.78
C TRP A 774 29.83 3.21 -26.02
N ILE A 775 29.15 3.79 -25.05
CA ILE A 775 28.68 5.19 -25.10
C ILE A 775 29.29 5.95 -23.93
N ALA A 776 29.94 7.08 -24.22
CA ALA A 776 30.35 8.04 -23.20
C ALA A 776 29.37 9.21 -23.20
N TYR A 777 28.94 9.69 -22.04
CA TYR A 777 28.00 10.83 -21.95
C TYR A 777 28.44 11.89 -20.93
N ASP A 778 28.13 13.15 -21.23
CA ASP A 778 28.51 14.33 -20.44
C ASP A 778 27.68 14.50 -19.15
N GLY A 779 27.63 13.47 -18.32
CA GLY A 779 26.84 13.40 -17.09
C GLY A 779 27.58 12.75 -15.92
N GLY A 780 26.92 12.72 -14.76
CA GLY A 780 27.38 12.02 -13.55
C GLY A 780 26.96 10.55 -13.50
N HIS A 781 26.90 9.97 -12.30
CA HIS A 781 26.32 8.64 -12.07
C HIS A 781 24.79 8.71 -12.11
N VAL A 782 24.18 8.41 -13.26
CA VAL A 782 22.73 8.54 -13.51
C VAL A 782 22.15 7.28 -14.17
N ALA A 783 20.89 6.98 -13.88
CA ALA A 783 20.20 5.76 -14.32
C ALA A 783 19.48 5.93 -15.68
N ALA A 784 19.06 7.16 -16.01
CA ALA A 784 18.35 7.53 -17.22
C ALA A 784 19.01 8.77 -17.88
N PRO A 785 20.23 8.63 -18.43
CA PRO A 785 20.93 9.72 -19.10
C PRO A 785 20.20 10.15 -20.38
N ALA A 786 20.12 11.46 -20.61
CA ALA A 786 19.50 12.06 -21.77
C ALA A 786 20.34 13.24 -22.28
N ASP A 787 20.27 13.52 -23.59
CA ASP A 787 20.91 14.70 -24.16
C ASP A 787 20.16 15.98 -23.74
N GLY A 788 20.87 17.09 -23.60
CA GLY A 788 20.35 18.39 -23.18
C GLY A 788 20.13 18.55 -21.67
N THR A 789 20.45 17.55 -20.85
CA THR A 789 20.34 17.59 -19.38
C THR A 789 21.60 17.05 -18.70
N ALA A 790 21.90 17.57 -17.50
CA ALA A 790 23.03 17.13 -16.68
C ALA A 790 22.68 16.00 -15.68
N GLY A 791 21.41 15.58 -15.62
CA GLY A 791 20.88 14.60 -14.67
C GLY A 791 19.76 13.73 -15.26
N ASP A 792 19.29 12.76 -14.46
CA ASP A 792 18.26 11.77 -14.81
C ASP A 792 17.01 12.39 -15.47
N ASN A 793 16.63 11.88 -16.64
CA ASN A 793 15.38 12.26 -17.32
C ASN A 793 14.74 11.03 -18.00
N GLY A 794 13.90 10.32 -17.23
CA GLY A 794 13.30 9.04 -17.63
C GLY A 794 12.40 9.07 -18.87
N SER A 795 11.88 10.24 -19.26
CA SER A 795 11.04 10.40 -20.46
C SER A 795 11.81 10.75 -21.74
N THR A 796 13.07 11.17 -21.64
CA THR A 796 13.88 11.58 -22.81
C THR A 796 15.26 10.90 -22.87
N THR A 797 15.46 9.84 -22.08
CA THR A 797 16.70 9.05 -22.07
C THR A 797 16.98 8.42 -23.43
N PHE A 798 18.23 8.50 -23.90
CA PHE A 798 18.67 7.83 -25.12
C PHE A 798 18.84 6.31 -24.92
N ALA A 799 18.99 5.86 -23.67
CA ALA A 799 19.39 4.50 -23.35
C ALA A 799 18.47 3.40 -23.94
N PRO A 800 17.13 3.52 -23.98
CA PRO A 800 16.28 2.52 -24.61
C PRO A 800 16.50 2.41 -26.13
N ALA A 801 16.58 3.54 -26.83
CA ALA A 801 16.80 3.57 -28.28
C ALA A 801 18.19 3.03 -28.65
N GLU A 802 19.22 3.43 -27.90
CA GLU A 802 20.59 2.98 -28.11
C GLU A 802 20.80 1.50 -27.78
N THR A 803 20.16 1.00 -26.71
CA THR A 803 20.14 -0.43 -26.38
C THR A 803 19.43 -1.24 -27.47
N TRP A 804 18.31 -0.73 -27.97
CA TRP A 804 17.53 -1.40 -29.02
C TRP A 804 18.30 -1.47 -30.34
N ALA A 805 18.88 -0.35 -30.79
CA ALA A 805 19.74 -0.30 -31.98
C ALA A 805 20.95 -1.23 -31.89
N PHE A 806 21.47 -1.50 -30.69
CA PHE A 806 22.51 -2.51 -30.49
C PHE A 806 22.00 -3.95 -30.69
N PHE A 807 20.75 -4.26 -30.36
CA PHE A 807 20.19 -5.61 -30.55
C PHE A 807 19.58 -5.83 -31.95
N GLU A 808 19.17 -4.77 -32.65
CA GLU A 808 18.67 -4.86 -34.04
C GLU A 808 19.73 -5.36 -35.03
N GLN A 809 21.04 -5.17 -34.76
CA GLN A 809 22.12 -5.66 -35.63
C GLN A 809 22.20 -7.20 -35.75
N PHE A 810 21.38 -7.94 -35.02
CA PHE A 810 21.29 -9.41 -35.04
C PHE A 810 19.98 -9.97 -35.63
N SER A 811 19.04 -9.11 -36.03
CA SER A 811 17.61 -9.47 -36.12
C SER A 811 17.13 -10.06 -37.44
#